data_AF-A0A934YFI7-F1
#
_entry.id   AF-A0A934YFI7-F1
#
_cell.length_a   1.000
_cell.length_b   1.000
_cell.length_c   1.000
_cell.angle_alpha   90.00
_cell.angle_beta   90.00
_cell.angle_gamma   90.00
#
_symmetry.space_group_name_H-M   'P 1'
#
loop_
_entity.id
_entity.type
_entity.pdbx_description
1 polymer ?
#
loop_
_entity_poly.entity_id
_entity_poly.type
_entity_poly.pdbx_seq_one_letter_code
_entity_poly.pdbx_strand_id
1 'polypeptide(L)'
;MKHPARKVLVIGWDAADWKVLNPLMDQGLMPNLTKLVDSGVMGRIATLDPPLSPTLWTSIATGKRPYKHGIHGFVEPTPNGKGIRPINITGRKVKAIWNILNQHNMKTNVIGWWPSHPAEPVNGIYVSDFYHRSKGSLSDTWPMMPGTVHPAEMSDLFAKLRTHAEEFLGADLQAFVPHAEKIDQKKDRNLYAIAKILAECSTIHSAATHAMTHSEWDFMAVYFDAIDHFCHGFMKYHPPRQEHISPADFEMYKEVVNSAYRYHDWMLGNLLQLAGEDTTIILLSDHGFHPDHHRPRHIPEEPAGPALEHSPYGILVMKGPGIRKDETLFGASLLDITPTLLALYGLPIAEDMDGKVLVNAFTEVPETQTIKSWENIAGNDGAHPNGFVQNEEDTQAELRQLIDLGYVEDPGDDLEAAVKKTQNENNYYLARAYFEGGEYAESIALLEQLHRDSPCIERYATRLVHAYQVTGNFKDARKMVNRVRKMMDRESPEMDILEGILSIAEQRYQKALKLFRRAELEGGRQPLLHLRIAHAYLQINMLAEAEKAVLSELAMNEEEPNAYYTLGLILFQQMRYEEALTAFLEAIGLSYHFPAAHFHLGETLMKLGKYEEAAAAFDVTLLLAPGVNMARQQLIDIYENHLKQPGKALQYKQDFMDKIKGTITIVSGLPRSGTSMMMQMLEAAGLDIFTDKERTADDSNPKGYYEHEAVKNLQHNNKWLPEAKGKVVKIIAQLLSHLPANYHYQVIFMERDVLEVIASQQKMLVRDGKRVNEDTLQLQLVNQYTQTVDKVKEWAENQPNVDIIFLSHQEVVKNPFLKAMLVNDFLSGQLPVEKMASAVDKNLYREKKEKFNHSGTFAKG
;
A
#
# COMPACT_ATOMS: atom_id res chain seq x y z
N MET A 1 -35.43 2.08 -9.72
CA MET A 1 -34.18 2.49 -10.39
C MET A 1 -33.78 1.37 -11.32
N LYS A 2 -33.23 1.65 -12.51
CA LYS A 2 -32.74 0.60 -13.41
C LYS A 2 -31.37 0.15 -12.91
N HIS A 3 -31.21 -1.12 -12.57
CA HIS A 3 -29.92 -1.69 -12.21
C HIS A 3 -29.01 -1.74 -13.45
N PRO A 4 -27.70 -1.40 -13.34
CA PRO A 4 -26.77 -1.45 -14.46
C PRO A 4 -26.67 -2.82 -15.14
N ALA A 5 -26.74 -3.91 -14.36
CA ALA A 5 -26.65 -5.28 -14.87
C ALA A 5 -27.85 -6.15 -14.46
N ARG A 6 -28.30 -7.00 -15.38
CA ARG A 6 -29.28 -8.06 -15.11
C ARG A 6 -28.61 -9.43 -14.89
N LYS A 7 -27.48 -9.66 -15.56
CA LYS A 7 -26.63 -10.84 -15.40
C LYS A 7 -25.17 -10.43 -15.34
N VAL A 8 -24.38 -11.07 -14.49
CA VAL A 8 -22.93 -10.87 -14.41
C VAL A 8 -22.19 -12.21 -14.48
N LEU A 9 -21.21 -12.30 -15.37
CA LEU A 9 -20.27 -13.41 -15.48
C LEU A 9 -18.87 -12.93 -15.05
N VAL A 10 -18.34 -13.55 -14.00
CA VAL A 10 -16.97 -13.36 -13.52
C VAL A 10 -16.12 -14.55 -13.93
N ILE A 11 -15.03 -14.29 -14.64
CA ILE A 11 -14.07 -15.30 -15.13
C ILE A 11 -12.73 -15.01 -14.47
N GLY A 12 -12.27 -15.92 -13.62
CA GLY A 12 -10.94 -15.90 -13.03
C GLY A 12 -9.97 -16.70 -13.86
N TRP A 13 -8.92 -16.06 -14.37
CA TRP A 13 -7.73 -16.72 -14.90
C TRP A 13 -6.62 -16.53 -13.87
N ASP A 14 -6.24 -17.56 -13.13
CA ASP A 14 -5.13 -17.46 -12.19
C ASP A 14 -3.83 -17.15 -12.95
N ALA A 15 -3.03 -16.21 -12.44
CA ALA A 15 -1.69 -15.87 -12.96
C ALA A 15 -1.58 -15.29 -14.39
N ALA A 16 -2.66 -14.74 -14.97
CA ALA A 16 -2.62 -14.14 -16.30
C ALA A 16 -1.94 -12.75 -16.30
N ASP A 17 -1.01 -12.52 -17.24
CA ASP A 17 -0.24 -11.27 -17.35
C ASP A 17 -0.35 -10.61 -18.73
N TRP A 18 -0.51 -9.28 -18.75
CA TRP A 18 -0.55 -8.47 -19.98
C TRP A 18 0.71 -8.60 -20.84
N LYS A 19 1.87 -8.87 -20.24
CA LYS A 19 3.15 -9.08 -20.94
C LYS A 19 3.16 -10.34 -21.80
N VAL A 20 2.31 -11.32 -21.52
CA VAL A 20 2.07 -12.48 -22.39
C VAL A 20 0.91 -12.21 -23.35
N LEU A 21 -0.16 -11.59 -22.86
CA LEU A 21 -1.38 -11.36 -23.63
C LEU A 21 -1.22 -10.35 -24.77
N ASN A 22 -0.58 -9.20 -24.53
CA ASN A 22 -0.44 -8.15 -25.54
C ASN A 22 0.30 -8.65 -26.79
N PRO A 23 1.48 -9.29 -26.68
CA PRO A 23 2.14 -9.85 -27.86
C PRO A 23 1.29 -10.88 -28.62
N LEU A 24 0.47 -11.69 -27.93
CA LEU A 24 -0.40 -12.67 -28.56
C LEU A 24 -1.62 -12.01 -29.25
N MET A 25 -2.19 -10.97 -28.65
CA MET A 25 -3.26 -10.16 -29.26
C MET A 25 -2.76 -9.42 -30.50
N ASP A 26 -1.57 -8.80 -30.42
CA ASP A 26 -0.95 -8.09 -31.54
C ASP A 26 -0.67 -9.02 -32.74
N GLN A 27 -0.40 -10.30 -32.46
CA GLN A 27 -0.24 -11.36 -33.48
C GLN A 27 -1.58 -11.94 -33.99
N GLY A 28 -2.72 -11.51 -33.44
CA GLY A 28 -4.04 -12.03 -33.78
C GLY A 28 -4.33 -13.44 -33.25
N LEU A 29 -3.59 -13.90 -32.25
CA LEU A 29 -3.71 -15.26 -31.69
C LEU A 29 -4.72 -15.37 -30.54
N MET A 30 -5.30 -14.25 -30.10
CA MET A 30 -6.26 -14.16 -28.99
C MET A 30 -7.57 -13.45 -29.42
N PRO A 31 -8.24 -13.91 -30.48
CA PRO A 31 -9.34 -13.16 -31.12
C PRO A 31 -10.56 -12.92 -30.21
N ASN A 32 -10.82 -13.76 -29.22
CA ASN A 32 -11.97 -13.57 -28.32
C ASN A 32 -11.67 -12.53 -27.25
N LEU A 33 -10.47 -12.57 -26.68
CA LEU A 33 -9.98 -11.57 -25.74
C LEU A 33 -9.84 -10.21 -26.41
N THR A 34 -9.25 -10.13 -27.61
CA THR A 34 -9.16 -8.86 -28.37
C THR A 34 -10.53 -8.23 -28.54
N LYS A 35 -11.55 -9.00 -28.97
CA LYS A 35 -12.93 -8.49 -29.06
C LYS A 35 -13.49 -8.01 -27.71
N LEU A 36 -13.15 -8.69 -26.62
CA LEU A 36 -13.60 -8.31 -25.27
C LEU A 36 -12.97 -6.98 -24.84
N VAL A 37 -11.66 -6.83 -25.05
CA VAL A 37 -10.88 -5.61 -24.76
C VAL A 37 -11.36 -4.43 -25.59
N ASP A 38 -11.42 -4.57 -26.92
CA ASP A 38 -11.80 -3.50 -27.86
C ASP A 38 -13.23 -2.96 -27.62
N SER A 39 -14.08 -3.74 -26.94
CA SER A 39 -15.48 -3.37 -26.68
C SER A 39 -15.79 -3.15 -25.20
N GLY A 40 -14.77 -3.09 -24.34
CA GLY A 40 -14.89 -2.91 -22.91
C GLY A 40 -13.82 -1.97 -22.35
N VAL A 41 -13.54 -2.10 -21.06
CA VAL A 41 -12.41 -1.47 -20.39
C VAL A 41 -11.38 -2.53 -20.03
N MET A 42 -10.10 -2.18 -20.07
CA MET A 42 -9.00 -3.05 -19.64
C MET A 42 -8.10 -2.35 -18.63
N GLY A 43 -7.38 -3.09 -17.80
CA GLY A 43 -6.41 -2.49 -16.89
C GLY A 43 -5.57 -3.52 -16.15
N ARG A 44 -4.56 -3.01 -15.44
CA ARG A 44 -3.81 -3.79 -14.44
C ARG A 44 -4.59 -3.76 -13.14
N ILE A 45 -4.61 -4.89 -12.44
CA ILE A 45 -5.15 -4.97 -11.09
C ILE A 45 -4.02 -5.32 -10.12
N ALA A 46 -3.85 -4.50 -9.08
CA ALA A 46 -2.80 -4.69 -8.09
C ALA A 46 -3.13 -5.88 -7.18
N THR A 47 -2.14 -6.76 -6.99
CA THR A 47 -2.23 -7.90 -6.06
C THR A 47 -2.10 -7.45 -4.60
N LEU A 48 -2.25 -8.39 -3.65
CA LEU A 48 -2.07 -8.16 -2.21
C LEU A 48 -0.79 -8.82 -1.69
N ASP A 49 -0.31 -8.40 -0.52
CA ASP A 49 0.87 -8.97 0.15
C ASP A 49 0.46 -9.78 1.40
N PRO A 50 0.73 -11.10 1.47
CA PRO A 50 1.43 -11.93 0.49
C PRO A 50 0.58 -12.35 -0.71
N PRO A 51 1.20 -12.58 -1.88
CA PRO A 51 0.49 -13.02 -3.09
C PRO A 51 0.22 -14.54 -3.04
N LEU A 52 -0.76 -14.96 -2.24
CA LEU A 52 -1.16 -16.37 -2.10
C LEU A 52 -2.57 -16.56 -2.64
N SER A 53 -2.76 -17.36 -3.70
CA SER A 53 -4.05 -17.56 -4.35
C SER A 53 -5.25 -17.76 -3.39
N PRO A 54 -5.21 -18.60 -2.33
CA PRO A 54 -6.35 -18.72 -1.42
C PRO A 54 -6.72 -17.43 -0.68
N THR A 55 -5.74 -16.55 -0.38
CA THR A 55 -6.01 -15.25 0.25
C THR A 55 -6.51 -14.23 -0.78
N LEU A 56 -5.92 -14.23 -1.98
CA LEU A 56 -6.24 -13.30 -3.05
C LEU A 56 -7.65 -13.52 -3.60
N TRP A 57 -8.00 -14.75 -3.97
CA TRP A 57 -9.34 -15.08 -4.49
C TRP A 57 -10.45 -14.96 -3.44
N THR A 58 -10.13 -15.14 -2.15
CA THR A 58 -11.05 -14.79 -1.06
C THR A 58 -11.23 -13.27 -0.94
N SER A 59 -10.15 -12.50 -1.10
CA SER A 59 -10.20 -11.03 -1.07
C SER A 59 -11.03 -10.47 -2.23
N ILE A 60 -10.87 -11.04 -3.43
CA ILE A 60 -11.71 -10.73 -4.61
C ILE A 60 -13.19 -10.97 -4.31
N ALA A 61 -13.51 -12.13 -3.74
CA ALA A 61 -14.88 -12.56 -3.46
C ALA A 61 -15.55 -11.82 -2.31
N THR A 62 -14.79 -11.14 -1.44
CA THR A 62 -15.33 -10.50 -0.23
C THR A 62 -15.14 -8.98 -0.21
N GLY A 63 -14.22 -8.44 -1.01
CA GLY A 63 -13.81 -7.04 -0.96
C GLY A 63 -13.06 -6.66 0.31
N LYS A 64 -12.56 -7.65 1.05
CA LYS A 64 -11.93 -7.50 2.37
C LYS A 64 -10.53 -8.10 2.36
N ARG A 65 -9.65 -7.60 3.23
CA ARG A 65 -8.28 -8.10 3.40
C ARG A 65 -8.22 -9.41 4.22
N PRO A 66 -7.09 -10.14 4.16
CA PRO A 66 -6.90 -11.40 4.88
C PRO A 66 -7.23 -11.37 6.37
N TYR A 67 -6.83 -10.32 7.08
CA TYR A 67 -7.11 -10.18 8.51
C TYR A 67 -8.60 -9.97 8.84
N LYS A 68 -9.43 -9.61 7.87
CA LYS A 68 -10.90 -9.52 8.03
C LYS A 68 -11.60 -10.81 7.64
N HIS A 69 -11.25 -11.41 6.49
CA HIS A 69 -11.93 -12.61 6.01
C HIS A 69 -11.44 -13.92 6.65
N GLY A 70 -10.26 -13.94 7.29
CA GLY A 70 -9.79 -15.06 8.10
C GLY A 70 -9.04 -16.17 7.34
N ILE A 71 -8.82 -16.02 6.03
CA ILE A 71 -8.03 -16.95 5.22
C ILE A 71 -6.62 -16.37 5.08
N HIS A 72 -5.59 -17.10 5.51
CA HIS A 72 -4.23 -16.55 5.66
C HIS A 72 -3.15 -17.31 4.87
N GLY A 73 -3.44 -18.51 4.38
CA GLY A 73 -2.48 -19.35 3.66
C GLY A 73 -3.15 -20.59 3.08
N PHE A 74 -2.34 -21.58 2.68
CA PHE A 74 -2.81 -22.82 2.04
C PHE A 74 -3.30 -23.88 3.04
N VAL A 75 -2.80 -23.85 4.27
CA VAL A 75 -3.13 -24.80 5.34
C VAL A 75 -3.37 -24.09 6.66
N GLU A 76 -4.10 -24.73 7.55
CA GLU A 76 -4.35 -24.26 8.90
C GLU A 76 -4.34 -25.43 9.90
N PRO A 77 -4.13 -25.17 11.21
CA PRO A 77 -4.36 -26.18 12.22
C PRO A 77 -5.81 -26.67 12.18
N THR A 78 -6.00 -27.97 12.42
CA THR A 78 -7.34 -28.54 12.60
C THR A 78 -8.04 -27.87 13.80
N PRO A 79 -9.38 -27.80 13.84
CA PRO A 79 -10.10 -27.16 14.95
C PRO A 79 -9.79 -27.75 16.34
N ASN A 80 -9.35 -29.00 16.42
CA ASN A 80 -8.92 -29.67 17.65
C ASN A 80 -7.45 -29.40 18.03
N GLY A 81 -6.69 -28.70 17.17
CA GLY A 81 -5.28 -28.36 17.36
C GLY A 81 -4.30 -29.53 17.28
N LYS A 82 -4.73 -30.71 16.79
CA LYS A 82 -3.92 -31.95 16.80
C LYS A 82 -3.31 -32.32 15.45
N GLY A 83 -3.57 -31.55 14.40
CA GLY A 83 -3.04 -31.77 13.07
C GLY A 83 -3.20 -30.54 12.19
N ILE A 84 -2.90 -30.69 10.91
CA ILE A 84 -3.06 -29.64 9.91
C ILE A 84 -4.08 -30.08 8.86
N ARG A 85 -4.75 -29.11 8.24
CA ARG A 85 -5.67 -29.33 7.12
C ARG A 85 -5.49 -28.24 6.06
N PRO A 86 -5.87 -28.50 4.80
CA PRO A 86 -6.01 -27.46 3.80
C PRO A 86 -6.99 -26.38 4.25
N ILE A 87 -6.75 -25.16 3.79
CA ILE A 87 -7.70 -24.08 4.00
C ILE A 87 -8.99 -24.39 3.27
N ASN A 88 -10.13 -24.17 3.92
CA ASN A 88 -11.44 -24.48 3.37
C ASN A 88 -12.38 -23.28 3.49
N ILE A 89 -13.52 -23.34 2.80
CA ILE A 89 -14.49 -22.24 2.83
C ILE A 89 -15.05 -22.01 4.23
N THR A 90 -15.11 -23.05 5.07
CA THR A 90 -15.59 -22.95 6.47
C THR A 90 -14.67 -22.13 7.38
N GLY A 91 -13.42 -21.89 6.97
CA GLY A 91 -12.50 -20.97 7.64
C GLY A 91 -12.80 -19.49 7.36
N ARG A 92 -13.58 -19.18 6.32
CA ARG A 92 -13.93 -17.81 5.94
C ARG A 92 -14.90 -17.21 6.97
N LYS A 93 -14.56 -16.05 7.51
CA LYS A 93 -15.30 -15.37 8.61
C LYS A 93 -16.33 -14.33 8.14
N VAL A 94 -16.41 -14.11 6.83
CA VAL A 94 -17.21 -13.04 6.21
C VAL A 94 -17.95 -13.58 4.99
N LYS A 95 -19.04 -12.92 4.61
CA LYS A 95 -19.79 -13.27 3.41
C LYS A 95 -18.98 -12.96 2.15
N ALA A 96 -18.95 -13.91 1.23
CA ALA A 96 -18.55 -13.66 -0.15
C ALA A 96 -19.73 -13.07 -0.95
N ILE A 97 -19.45 -12.57 -2.16
CA ILE A 97 -20.45 -11.96 -3.03
C ILE A 97 -21.62 -12.89 -3.28
N TRP A 98 -21.39 -14.18 -3.56
CA TRP A 98 -22.47 -15.14 -3.76
C TRP A 98 -23.34 -15.34 -2.51
N ASN A 99 -22.78 -15.22 -1.30
CA ASN A 99 -23.58 -15.28 -0.08
C ASN A 99 -24.49 -14.05 0.04
N ILE A 100 -23.96 -12.87 -0.28
CA ILE A 100 -24.74 -11.61 -0.29
C ILE A 100 -25.86 -11.68 -1.33
N LEU A 101 -25.56 -12.12 -2.56
CA LEU A 101 -26.56 -12.27 -3.62
C LEU A 101 -27.63 -13.33 -3.26
N ASN A 102 -27.23 -14.40 -2.58
CA ASN A 102 -28.15 -15.42 -2.07
C ASN A 102 -29.17 -14.84 -1.07
N GLN A 103 -28.75 -13.93 -0.17
CA GLN A 103 -29.66 -13.24 0.74
C GLN A 103 -30.71 -12.39 0.00
N HIS A 104 -30.43 -12.02 -1.25
CA HIS A 104 -31.33 -11.30 -2.14
C HIS A 104 -32.09 -12.23 -3.11
N ASN A 105 -32.12 -13.54 -2.85
CA ASN A 105 -32.78 -14.58 -3.68
C ASN A 105 -32.30 -14.61 -5.14
N MET A 106 -31.10 -14.08 -5.42
CA MET A 106 -30.52 -14.17 -6.77
C MET A 106 -29.99 -15.57 -7.03
N LYS A 107 -30.14 -16.03 -8.27
CA LYS A 107 -29.63 -17.33 -8.71
C LYS A 107 -28.14 -17.23 -9.00
N THR A 108 -27.35 -17.97 -8.22
CA THR A 108 -25.90 -17.84 -8.22
C THR A 108 -25.25 -19.18 -8.54
N ASN A 109 -24.47 -19.21 -9.62
CA ASN A 109 -23.61 -20.32 -9.95
C ASN A 109 -22.14 -19.98 -9.62
N VAL A 110 -21.42 -20.90 -8.96
CA VAL A 110 -19.99 -20.75 -8.62
C VAL A 110 -19.27 -22.05 -8.97
N ILE A 111 -18.28 -21.98 -9.86
CA ILE A 111 -17.60 -23.17 -10.41
C ILE A 111 -16.09 -23.04 -10.21
N GLY A 112 -15.53 -23.94 -9.42
CA GLY A 112 -14.08 -24.12 -9.24
C GLY A 112 -13.39 -23.06 -8.38
N TRP A 113 -14.09 -22.07 -7.83
CA TRP A 113 -13.50 -20.94 -7.10
C TRP A 113 -12.56 -21.38 -5.96
N TRP A 114 -11.44 -20.70 -5.69
CA TRP A 114 -10.52 -21.13 -4.61
C TRP A 114 -10.57 -20.14 -3.42
N PRO A 115 -10.70 -20.61 -2.16
CA PRO A 115 -11.26 -21.90 -1.71
C PRO A 115 -12.77 -21.91 -1.75
N SER A 116 -13.31 -23.03 -2.20
CA SER A 116 -14.75 -23.22 -2.30
C SER A 116 -15.23 -24.58 -1.81
N HIS A 117 -14.33 -25.46 -1.35
CA HIS A 117 -14.72 -26.71 -0.71
C HIS A 117 -15.00 -26.55 0.79
N PRO A 118 -16.00 -27.25 1.34
CA PRO A 118 -17.10 -27.95 0.64
C PRO A 118 -18.06 -27.00 -0.10
N ALA A 119 -18.79 -27.52 -1.09
CA ALA A 119 -19.72 -26.75 -1.90
C ALA A 119 -20.84 -26.13 -1.04
N GLU A 120 -20.95 -24.79 -1.08
CA GLU A 120 -21.94 -24.05 -0.30
C GLU A 120 -23.36 -24.22 -0.88
N PRO A 121 -24.40 -24.36 -0.03
CA PRO A 121 -25.78 -24.54 -0.45
C PRO A 121 -26.47 -23.24 -0.92
N VAL A 122 -25.88 -22.56 -1.90
CA VAL A 122 -26.46 -21.35 -2.52
C VAL A 122 -27.68 -21.67 -3.38
N ASN A 123 -28.47 -20.65 -3.70
CA ASN A 123 -29.58 -20.70 -4.65
C ASN A 123 -29.04 -20.79 -6.09
N GLY A 124 -28.58 -21.97 -6.51
CA GLY A 124 -28.00 -22.23 -7.82
C GLY A 124 -27.08 -23.44 -7.80
N ILE A 125 -26.11 -23.49 -8.72
CA ILE A 125 -25.14 -24.59 -8.83
C ILE A 125 -23.81 -24.16 -8.24
N TYR A 126 -23.29 -24.93 -7.28
CA TYR A 126 -21.99 -24.69 -6.68
C TYR A 126 -21.09 -25.91 -6.87
N VAL A 127 -19.94 -25.73 -7.52
CA VAL A 127 -18.96 -26.78 -7.79
C VAL A 127 -17.63 -26.34 -7.21
N SER A 128 -17.06 -27.14 -6.28
CA SER A 128 -15.88 -26.73 -5.51
C SER A 128 -14.55 -26.91 -6.27
N ASP A 129 -13.47 -26.32 -5.74
CA ASP A 129 -12.11 -26.36 -6.29
C ASP A 129 -11.45 -27.76 -6.32
N PHE A 130 -12.02 -28.75 -5.61
CA PHE A 130 -11.59 -30.16 -5.68
C PHE A 130 -12.35 -31.01 -6.71
N TYR A 131 -13.39 -30.47 -7.36
CA TYR A 131 -14.23 -31.21 -8.30
C TYR A 131 -13.44 -31.82 -9.47
N HIS A 132 -12.49 -31.08 -10.04
CA HIS A 132 -11.88 -31.40 -11.32
C HIS A 132 -10.74 -32.43 -11.26
N ARG A 133 -10.42 -32.95 -10.07
CA ARG A 133 -9.25 -33.78 -9.83
C ARG A 133 -9.48 -35.24 -10.26
N SER A 134 -8.59 -35.77 -11.11
CA SER A 134 -8.54 -37.20 -11.49
C SER A 134 -7.39 -37.92 -10.78
N LYS A 135 -7.68 -39.06 -10.12
CA LYS A 135 -6.68 -39.92 -9.45
C LYS A 135 -6.68 -41.32 -10.07
N GLY A 136 -5.51 -41.94 -10.15
CA GLY A 136 -5.35 -43.29 -10.69
C GLY A 136 -5.22 -43.31 -12.22
N SER A 137 -5.32 -44.51 -12.81
CA SER A 137 -5.39 -44.67 -14.26
C SER A 137 -6.84 -44.58 -14.74
N LEU A 138 -7.03 -44.22 -16.02
CA LEU A 138 -8.36 -44.17 -16.65
C LEU A 138 -9.08 -45.52 -16.61
N SER A 139 -8.33 -46.62 -16.59
CA SER A 139 -8.90 -47.97 -16.49
C SER A 139 -9.42 -48.33 -15.10
N ASP A 140 -9.00 -47.60 -14.06
CA ASP A 140 -9.42 -47.81 -12.67
C ASP A 140 -10.71 -47.03 -12.36
N THR A 141 -11.38 -47.36 -11.26
CA THR A 141 -12.47 -46.52 -10.75
C THR A 141 -11.88 -45.26 -10.11
N TRP A 142 -12.25 -44.08 -10.61
CA TRP A 142 -11.75 -42.78 -10.14
C TRP A 142 -12.90 -41.89 -9.63
N PRO A 143 -13.39 -42.11 -8.39
CA PRO A 143 -14.58 -41.43 -7.88
C PRO A 143 -14.35 -39.92 -7.70
N MET A 144 -15.43 -39.15 -7.88
CA MET A 144 -15.47 -37.74 -7.53
C MET A 144 -15.52 -37.57 -6.01
N MET A 145 -14.76 -36.61 -5.48
CA MET A 145 -14.75 -36.33 -4.03
C MET A 145 -16.15 -35.89 -3.55
N PRO A 146 -16.67 -36.44 -2.43
CA PRO A 146 -17.94 -36.02 -1.86
C PRO A 146 -17.98 -34.52 -1.51
N GLY A 147 -19.17 -33.91 -1.52
CA GLY A 147 -19.33 -32.51 -1.13
C GLY A 147 -18.74 -31.49 -2.11
N THR A 148 -18.33 -31.91 -3.30
CA THR A 148 -17.81 -31.02 -4.36
C THR A 148 -18.90 -30.40 -5.24
N VAL A 149 -20.15 -30.86 -5.14
CA VAL A 149 -21.27 -30.40 -5.98
C VAL A 149 -22.50 -30.12 -5.12
N HIS A 150 -23.08 -28.94 -5.30
CA HIS A 150 -24.42 -28.57 -4.83
C HIS A 150 -25.27 -28.09 -6.02
N PRO A 151 -26.55 -28.51 -6.11
CA PRO A 151 -27.22 -29.43 -5.19
C PRO A 151 -26.74 -30.87 -5.37
N ALA A 152 -26.74 -31.64 -4.26
CA ALA A 152 -26.06 -32.93 -4.18
C ALA A 152 -26.60 -33.97 -5.18
N GLU A 153 -27.89 -33.88 -5.56
CA GLU A 153 -28.51 -34.72 -6.59
C GLU A 153 -27.88 -34.58 -7.99
N MET A 154 -27.12 -33.51 -8.25
CA MET A 154 -26.40 -33.33 -9.51
C MET A 154 -25.03 -34.01 -9.52
N SER A 155 -24.59 -34.62 -8.41
CA SER A 155 -23.24 -35.19 -8.30
C SER A 155 -22.91 -36.23 -9.38
N ASP A 156 -23.84 -37.15 -9.68
CA ASP A 156 -23.63 -38.18 -10.70
C ASP A 156 -23.54 -37.62 -12.13
N LEU A 157 -24.23 -36.50 -12.38
CA LEU A 157 -24.18 -35.79 -13.65
C LEU A 157 -22.82 -35.11 -13.80
N PHE A 158 -22.42 -34.32 -12.80
CA PHE A 158 -21.15 -33.62 -12.81
C PHE A 158 -19.96 -34.60 -12.81
N ALA A 159 -20.06 -35.76 -12.16
CA ALA A 159 -19.03 -36.79 -12.24
C ALA A 159 -18.74 -37.23 -13.69
N LYS A 160 -19.77 -37.26 -14.56
CA LYS A 160 -19.64 -37.64 -15.98
C LYS A 160 -19.11 -36.51 -16.89
N LEU A 161 -19.09 -35.28 -16.40
CA LEU A 161 -18.54 -34.12 -17.12
C LEU A 161 -17.02 -33.96 -16.93
N ARG A 162 -16.42 -34.79 -16.07
CA ARG A 162 -14.98 -34.77 -15.79
C ARG A 162 -14.21 -35.46 -16.92
N THR A 163 -13.04 -34.92 -17.22
CA THR A 163 -12.07 -35.48 -18.17
C THR A 163 -10.88 -36.03 -17.41
N HIS A 164 -10.38 -37.21 -17.80
CA HIS A 164 -9.18 -37.81 -17.24
C HIS A 164 -7.92 -37.41 -18.03
N ALA A 165 -6.77 -37.27 -17.36
CA ALA A 165 -5.51 -36.89 -18.00
C ALA A 165 -5.08 -37.84 -19.14
N GLU A 166 -5.28 -39.15 -18.96
CA GLU A 166 -4.95 -40.17 -19.97
C GLU A 166 -5.84 -40.13 -21.23
N GLU A 167 -6.89 -39.30 -21.26
CA GLU A 167 -7.69 -39.06 -22.47
C GLU A 167 -6.98 -38.13 -23.47
N PHE A 168 -6.02 -37.32 -23.02
CA PHE A 168 -5.21 -36.46 -23.89
C PHE A 168 -4.04 -37.25 -24.47
N LEU A 169 -4.00 -37.38 -25.81
CA LEU A 169 -3.01 -38.20 -26.50
C LEU A 169 -2.32 -37.41 -27.60
N GLY A 170 -1.05 -37.73 -27.88
CA GLY A 170 -0.41 -37.41 -29.17
C GLY A 170 -0.68 -36.00 -29.70
N ALA A 171 -1.59 -35.91 -30.68
CA ALA A 171 -1.99 -34.69 -31.38
C ALA A 171 -2.55 -33.59 -30.45
N ASP A 172 -3.25 -33.95 -29.37
CA ASP A 172 -3.79 -32.97 -28.42
C ASP A 172 -2.67 -32.18 -27.74
N LEU A 173 -1.57 -32.87 -27.44
CA LEU A 173 -0.39 -32.29 -26.80
C LEU A 173 0.53 -31.58 -27.81
N GLN A 174 0.42 -31.87 -29.12
CA GLN A 174 1.22 -31.19 -30.15
C GLN A 174 0.92 -29.69 -30.27
N ALA A 175 -0.29 -29.27 -29.87
CA ALA A 175 -0.61 -27.85 -29.80
C ALA A 175 0.24 -27.10 -28.76
N PHE A 176 0.71 -27.79 -27.71
CA PHE A 176 1.53 -27.24 -26.62
C PHE A 176 3.01 -27.56 -26.78
N VAL A 177 3.32 -28.77 -27.24
CA VAL A 177 4.67 -29.29 -27.46
C VAL A 177 4.75 -29.79 -28.90
N PRO A 178 5.16 -28.94 -29.87
CA PRO A 178 5.11 -29.26 -31.30
C PRO A 178 5.83 -30.54 -31.74
N HIS A 179 6.73 -31.07 -30.89
CA HIS A 179 7.49 -32.29 -31.13
C HIS A 179 7.16 -33.41 -30.13
N ALA A 180 5.96 -33.40 -29.53
CA ALA A 180 5.51 -34.39 -28.55
C ALA A 180 5.57 -35.83 -29.07
N GLU A 181 5.47 -36.05 -30.38
CA GLU A 181 5.59 -37.37 -31.02
C GLU A 181 6.97 -38.02 -30.86
N LYS A 182 8.01 -37.21 -30.56
CA LYS A 182 9.38 -37.69 -30.36
C LYS A 182 9.64 -38.14 -28.92
N ILE A 183 8.67 -37.95 -28.02
CA ILE A 183 8.78 -38.24 -26.58
C ILE A 183 7.90 -39.45 -26.25
N ASP A 184 8.42 -40.37 -25.43
CA ASP A 184 7.63 -41.46 -24.88
C ASP A 184 6.66 -40.91 -23.82
N GLN A 185 5.43 -40.61 -24.23
CA GLN A 185 4.39 -40.00 -23.39
C GLN A 185 4.13 -40.76 -22.09
N LYS A 186 4.32 -42.08 -22.08
CA LYS A 186 4.08 -42.91 -20.89
C LYS A 186 5.17 -42.77 -19.83
N LYS A 187 6.31 -42.16 -20.17
CA LYS A 187 7.46 -42.02 -19.28
C LYS A 187 7.84 -40.57 -19.02
N ASP A 188 7.34 -39.64 -19.83
CA ASP A 188 7.69 -38.22 -19.70
C ASP A 188 6.77 -37.50 -18.71
N ARG A 189 7.37 -36.99 -17.64
CA ARG A 189 6.65 -36.29 -16.57
C ARG A 189 6.06 -34.95 -17.02
N ASN A 190 6.70 -34.26 -17.97
CA ASN A 190 6.24 -32.95 -18.43
C ASN A 190 5.02 -33.09 -19.32
N LEU A 191 5.01 -34.06 -20.25
CA LEU A 191 3.84 -34.33 -21.08
C LEU A 191 2.64 -34.78 -20.26
N TYR A 192 2.85 -35.64 -19.25
CA TYR A 192 1.78 -36.00 -18.33
C TYR A 192 1.28 -34.80 -17.53
N ALA A 193 2.17 -33.90 -17.08
CA ALA A 193 1.77 -32.68 -16.38
C ALA A 193 0.89 -31.77 -17.27
N ILE A 194 1.26 -31.57 -18.54
CA ILE A 194 0.44 -30.82 -19.51
C ILE A 194 -0.93 -31.48 -19.70
N ALA A 195 -0.97 -32.80 -19.92
CA ALA A 195 -2.21 -33.55 -20.08
C ALA A 195 -3.11 -33.43 -18.85
N LYS A 196 -2.53 -33.51 -17.65
CA LYS A 196 -3.25 -33.32 -16.38
C LYS A 196 -3.85 -31.92 -16.28
N ILE A 197 -3.07 -30.86 -16.49
CA ILE A 197 -3.56 -29.48 -16.42
C ILE A 197 -4.68 -29.25 -17.44
N LEU A 198 -4.55 -29.78 -18.66
CA LEU A 198 -5.60 -29.72 -19.68
C LEU A 198 -6.88 -30.41 -19.25
N ALA A 199 -6.80 -31.62 -18.68
CA ALA A 199 -7.97 -32.36 -18.23
C ALA A 199 -8.70 -31.65 -17.08
N GLU A 200 -7.95 -31.16 -16.11
CA GLU A 200 -8.48 -30.39 -14.97
C GLU A 200 -9.17 -29.11 -15.44
N CYS A 201 -8.53 -28.35 -16.34
CA CYS A 201 -9.07 -27.14 -16.95
C CYS A 201 -10.35 -27.41 -17.76
N SER A 202 -10.33 -28.44 -18.61
CA SER A 202 -11.46 -28.85 -19.47
C SER A 202 -12.65 -29.33 -18.64
N THR A 203 -12.39 -29.96 -17.50
CA THR A 203 -13.41 -30.38 -16.54
C THR A 203 -14.14 -29.18 -15.93
N ILE A 204 -13.39 -28.15 -15.49
CA ILE A 204 -14.00 -26.90 -15.01
C ILE A 204 -14.80 -26.21 -16.11
N HIS A 205 -14.25 -26.14 -17.33
CA HIS A 205 -14.96 -25.55 -18.47
C HIS A 205 -16.27 -26.29 -18.79
N SER A 206 -16.25 -27.63 -18.74
CA SER A 206 -17.43 -28.47 -18.97
C SER A 206 -18.50 -28.26 -17.90
N ALA A 207 -18.10 -28.16 -16.62
CA ALA A 207 -19.01 -27.82 -15.54
C ALA A 207 -19.62 -26.41 -15.70
N ALA A 208 -18.80 -25.42 -16.06
CA ALA A 208 -19.24 -24.04 -16.24
C ALA A 208 -20.23 -23.89 -17.40
N THR A 209 -19.88 -24.43 -18.57
CA THR A 209 -20.75 -24.41 -19.76
C THR A 209 -22.04 -25.19 -19.54
N HIS A 210 -21.99 -26.32 -18.83
CA HIS A 210 -23.18 -27.06 -18.45
C HIS A 210 -24.11 -26.23 -17.56
N ALA A 211 -23.58 -25.61 -16.49
CA ALA A 211 -24.34 -24.77 -15.58
C ALA A 211 -24.97 -23.57 -16.32
N MET A 212 -24.20 -22.88 -17.17
CA MET A 212 -24.70 -21.74 -17.94
C MET A 212 -25.81 -22.10 -18.94
N THR A 213 -25.80 -23.33 -19.46
CA THR A 213 -26.75 -23.81 -20.47
C THR A 213 -28.03 -24.36 -19.86
N HIS A 214 -27.94 -25.03 -18.71
CA HIS A 214 -29.04 -25.82 -18.14
C HIS A 214 -29.62 -25.25 -16.85
N SER A 215 -29.15 -24.10 -16.37
CA SER A 215 -29.76 -23.39 -15.24
C SER A 215 -30.00 -21.91 -15.53
N GLU A 216 -31.01 -21.35 -14.85
CA GLU A 216 -31.19 -19.90 -14.79
C GLU A 216 -30.22 -19.31 -13.77
N TRP A 217 -29.60 -18.19 -14.10
CA TRP A 217 -28.62 -17.53 -13.23
C TRP A 217 -28.64 -16.01 -13.43
N ASP A 218 -28.45 -15.30 -12.33
CA ASP A 218 -28.21 -13.85 -12.27
C ASP A 218 -26.70 -13.59 -12.14
N PHE A 219 -25.99 -14.42 -11.37
CA PHE A 219 -24.54 -14.36 -11.20
C PHE A 219 -23.89 -15.71 -11.53
N MET A 220 -22.80 -15.65 -12.29
CA MET A 220 -21.95 -16.80 -12.61
C MET A 220 -20.50 -16.43 -12.28
N ALA A 221 -19.83 -17.24 -11.48
CA ALA A 221 -18.40 -17.15 -11.26
C ALA A 221 -17.72 -18.45 -11.66
N VAL A 222 -16.68 -18.37 -12.49
CA VAL A 222 -15.84 -19.52 -12.85
C VAL A 222 -14.38 -19.15 -12.66
N TYR A 223 -13.60 -20.05 -12.06
CA TYR A 223 -12.18 -19.86 -11.82
C TYR A 223 -11.38 -20.98 -12.48
N PHE A 224 -10.28 -20.62 -13.16
CA PHE A 224 -9.35 -21.52 -13.82
C PHE A 224 -7.94 -21.33 -13.25
N ASP A 225 -7.38 -22.37 -12.60
CA ASP A 225 -6.01 -22.43 -12.08
C ASP A 225 -4.95 -22.78 -13.14
N ALA A 226 -5.40 -23.09 -14.36
CA ALA A 226 -4.54 -23.76 -15.34
C ALA A 226 -3.39 -22.89 -15.85
N ILE A 227 -3.56 -21.58 -16.03
CA ILE A 227 -2.46 -20.68 -16.45
C ILE A 227 -1.36 -20.68 -15.38
N ASP A 228 -1.70 -20.56 -14.10
CA ASP A 228 -0.76 -20.65 -12.98
C ASP A 228 0.04 -21.96 -13.00
N HIS A 229 -0.65 -23.09 -13.11
CA HIS A 229 0.00 -24.41 -13.17
C HIS A 229 0.91 -24.57 -14.40
N PHE A 230 0.49 -24.07 -15.57
CA PHE A 230 1.36 -24.06 -16.75
C PHE A 230 2.59 -23.17 -16.56
N CYS A 231 2.41 -22.00 -15.94
CA CYS A 231 3.48 -21.05 -15.66
C CYS A 231 4.52 -21.64 -14.71
N HIS A 232 4.11 -22.20 -13.55
CA HIS A 232 5.05 -22.85 -12.63
C HIS A 232 5.84 -24.00 -13.29
N GLY A 233 5.20 -24.78 -14.16
CA GLY A 233 5.88 -25.87 -14.87
C GLY A 233 6.84 -25.40 -15.97
N PHE A 234 6.46 -24.35 -16.71
CA PHE A 234 7.01 -24.08 -18.04
C PHE A 234 7.42 -22.62 -18.33
N MET A 235 7.18 -21.66 -17.44
CA MET A 235 7.55 -20.26 -17.64
C MET A 235 9.06 -20.04 -17.80
N LYS A 236 9.89 -20.88 -17.18
CA LYS A 236 11.35 -20.91 -17.40
C LYS A 236 11.77 -21.21 -18.85
N TYR A 237 10.91 -21.85 -19.64
CA TYR A 237 11.16 -22.14 -21.06
C TYR A 237 10.57 -21.06 -21.98
N HIS A 238 9.71 -20.17 -21.46
CA HIS A 238 9.07 -19.12 -22.25
C HIS A 238 10.10 -18.12 -22.81
N PRO A 239 10.00 -17.69 -24.08
CA PRO A 239 10.93 -16.71 -24.65
C PRO A 239 10.92 -15.37 -23.90
N PRO A 240 12.09 -14.73 -23.66
CA PRO A 240 13.43 -15.10 -24.13
C PRO A 240 14.09 -16.20 -23.28
N ARG A 241 14.90 -17.06 -23.93
CA ARG A 241 15.61 -18.16 -23.26
C ARG A 241 16.57 -17.63 -22.18
N GLN A 242 16.46 -18.17 -20.96
CA GLN A 242 17.42 -17.89 -19.89
C GLN A 242 18.73 -18.68 -20.11
N GLU A 243 19.87 -18.08 -19.76
CA GLU A 243 21.21 -18.64 -20.06
C GLU A 243 21.41 -20.08 -19.55
N HIS A 244 20.85 -20.40 -18.37
CA HIS A 244 20.97 -21.70 -17.71
C HIS A 244 20.07 -22.79 -18.30
N ILE A 245 19.13 -22.45 -19.19
CA ILE A 245 18.22 -23.39 -19.84
C ILE A 245 18.86 -23.93 -21.11
N SER A 246 18.88 -25.25 -21.28
CA SER A 246 19.50 -25.87 -22.45
C SER A 246 18.76 -25.48 -23.75
N PRO A 247 19.45 -25.33 -24.89
CA PRO A 247 18.77 -25.06 -26.16
C PRO A 247 17.74 -26.13 -26.55
N ALA A 248 18.00 -27.40 -26.21
CA ALA A 248 17.10 -28.50 -26.52
C ALA A 248 15.79 -28.42 -25.73
N ASP A 249 15.86 -28.16 -24.42
CA ASP A 249 14.66 -28.03 -23.59
C ASP A 249 13.88 -26.76 -23.94
N PHE A 250 14.58 -25.66 -24.22
CA PHE A 250 13.95 -24.43 -24.69
C PHE A 250 13.15 -24.66 -25.98
N GLU A 251 13.77 -25.25 -27.01
CA GLU A 251 13.07 -25.52 -28.27
C GLU A 251 11.90 -26.50 -28.11
N MET A 252 11.97 -27.42 -27.14
CA MET A 252 10.90 -28.37 -26.86
C MET A 252 9.68 -27.70 -26.20
N TYR A 253 9.89 -26.82 -25.22
CA TYR A 253 8.83 -26.38 -24.30
C TYR A 253 8.46 -24.88 -24.39
N LYS A 254 9.16 -24.08 -25.21
CA LYS A 254 8.92 -22.63 -25.31
C LYS A 254 7.49 -22.23 -25.68
N GLU A 255 6.74 -23.10 -26.35
CA GLU A 255 5.37 -22.83 -26.81
C GLU A 255 4.28 -23.17 -25.78
N VAL A 256 4.62 -23.87 -24.69
CA VAL A 256 3.63 -24.41 -23.74
C VAL A 256 2.80 -23.29 -23.11
N VAL A 257 3.46 -22.23 -22.60
CA VAL A 257 2.78 -21.09 -21.98
C VAL A 257 1.91 -20.35 -22.98
N ASN A 258 2.43 -19.98 -24.16
CA ASN A 258 1.63 -19.28 -25.18
C ASN A 258 0.40 -20.12 -25.61
N SER A 259 0.55 -21.44 -25.68
CA SER A 259 -0.54 -22.35 -26.03
C SER A 259 -1.60 -22.45 -24.93
N ALA A 260 -1.20 -22.36 -23.65
CA ALA A 260 -2.12 -22.28 -22.52
C ALA A 260 -3.02 -21.05 -22.59
N TYR A 261 -2.46 -19.87 -22.89
CA TYR A 261 -3.23 -18.65 -23.08
C TYR A 261 -4.20 -18.76 -24.26
N ARG A 262 -3.75 -19.31 -25.40
CA ARG A 262 -4.61 -19.55 -26.57
C ARG A 262 -5.74 -20.53 -26.29
N TYR A 263 -5.50 -21.55 -25.47
CA TYR A 263 -6.54 -22.47 -25.00
C TYR A 263 -7.60 -21.75 -24.16
N HIS A 264 -7.17 -20.83 -23.28
CA HIS A 264 -8.08 -19.98 -22.51
C HIS A 264 -8.89 -19.01 -23.38
N ASP A 265 -8.29 -18.45 -24.44
CA ASP A 265 -9.04 -17.62 -25.40
C ASP A 265 -10.13 -18.41 -26.12
N TRP A 266 -9.84 -19.65 -26.51
CA TRP A 266 -10.84 -20.53 -27.13
C TRP A 266 -12.00 -20.82 -26.18
N MET A 267 -11.72 -21.18 -24.92
CA MET A 267 -12.74 -21.38 -23.90
C MET A 267 -13.53 -20.09 -23.60
N LEU A 268 -12.86 -18.94 -23.58
CA LEU A 268 -13.50 -17.63 -23.41
C LEU A 268 -14.54 -17.38 -24.50
N GLY A 269 -14.24 -17.72 -25.76
CA GLY A 269 -15.20 -17.64 -26.86
C GLY A 269 -16.52 -18.38 -26.56
N ASN A 270 -16.44 -19.60 -26.05
CA ASN A 270 -17.62 -20.39 -25.66
C ASN A 270 -18.38 -19.74 -24.50
N LEU A 271 -17.68 -19.27 -23.46
CA LEU A 271 -18.29 -18.61 -22.31
C LEU A 271 -19.00 -17.32 -22.70
N LEU A 272 -18.37 -16.48 -23.54
CA LEU A 272 -18.96 -15.25 -24.05
C LEU A 272 -20.20 -15.51 -24.90
N GLN A 273 -20.17 -16.57 -25.72
CA GLN A 273 -21.33 -16.97 -26.53
C GLN A 273 -22.52 -17.38 -25.65
N LEU A 274 -22.27 -18.18 -24.60
CA LEU A 274 -23.33 -18.60 -23.66
C LEU A 274 -23.84 -17.46 -22.77
N ALA A 275 -22.98 -16.51 -22.43
CA ALA A 275 -23.36 -15.34 -21.63
C ALA A 275 -24.31 -14.40 -22.38
N GLY A 276 -24.14 -14.26 -23.70
CA GLY A 276 -24.92 -13.34 -24.53
C GLY A 276 -24.55 -11.87 -24.33
N GLU A 277 -25.10 -10.99 -25.17
CA GLU A 277 -24.70 -9.57 -25.25
C GLU A 277 -25.19 -8.70 -24.07
N ASP A 278 -26.27 -9.12 -23.39
CA ASP A 278 -26.87 -8.38 -22.27
C ASP A 278 -26.19 -8.67 -20.91
N THR A 279 -25.19 -9.55 -20.88
CA THR A 279 -24.46 -9.91 -19.66
C THR A 279 -23.24 -9.02 -19.48
N THR A 280 -23.02 -8.54 -18.26
CA THR A 280 -21.76 -7.90 -17.88
C THR A 280 -20.70 -8.96 -17.60
N ILE A 281 -19.61 -8.93 -18.35
CA ILE A 281 -18.45 -9.80 -18.22
C ILE A 281 -17.38 -9.08 -17.41
N ILE A 282 -16.81 -9.76 -16.43
CA ILE A 282 -15.59 -9.35 -15.73
C ILE A 282 -14.59 -10.51 -15.85
N LEU A 283 -13.53 -10.31 -16.62
CA LEU A 283 -12.39 -11.22 -16.70
C LEU A 283 -11.27 -10.64 -15.84
N LEU A 284 -10.72 -11.42 -14.92
CA LEU A 284 -9.64 -10.94 -14.06
C LEU A 284 -8.62 -12.03 -13.72
N SER A 285 -7.46 -11.56 -13.28
CA SER A 285 -6.43 -12.37 -12.63
C SER A 285 -5.97 -11.69 -11.34
N ASP A 286 -5.64 -12.48 -10.34
CA ASP A 286 -5.20 -12.03 -9.02
C ASP A 286 -3.74 -11.56 -8.99
N HIS A 287 -2.90 -12.11 -9.86
CA HIS A 287 -1.53 -11.70 -10.12
C HIS A 287 -1.11 -12.11 -11.55
N GLY A 288 0.12 -11.81 -11.95
CA GLY A 288 0.68 -12.27 -13.22
C GLY A 288 1.89 -13.17 -13.00
N PHE A 289 2.61 -13.52 -14.06
CA PHE A 289 3.96 -14.09 -13.99
C PHE A 289 4.93 -13.23 -14.76
N HIS A 290 6.18 -13.17 -14.33
CA HIS A 290 7.24 -12.54 -15.10
C HIS A 290 7.60 -13.37 -16.35
N PRO A 291 7.34 -12.91 -17.59
CA PRO A 291 7.77 -13.60 -18.80
C PRO A 291 9.10 -13.04 -19.34
N ASP A 292 9.76 -12.18 -18.58
CA ASP A 292 10.89 -11.38 -19.00
C ASP A 292 12.15 -11.67 -18.16
N HIS A 293 13.09 -10.73 -18.12
CA HIS A 293 14.34 -10.87 -17.36
C HIS A 293 14.16 -10.79 -15.84
N HIS A 294 12.96 -10.54 -15.32
CA HIS A 294 12.64 -10.60 -13.90
C HIS A 294 12.37 -12.02 -13.40
N ARG A 295 12.29 -13.02 -14.29
CA ARG A 295 12.17 -14.44 -13.88
C ARG A 295 13.28 -14.82 -12.90
N PRO A 296 12.95 -15.42 -11.75
CA PRO A 296 13.96 -15.86 -10.80
C PRO A 296 14.84 -16.94 -11.42
N ARG A 297 16.12 -16.97 -11.03
CA ARG A 297 17.06 -18.04 -11.41
C ARG A 297 16.92 -19.28 -10.52
N HIS A 298 16.44 -19.09 -9.31
CA HIS A 298 16.25 -20.12 -8.30
C HIS A 298 15.08 -19.73 -7.41
N ILE A 299 14.24 -20.71 -7.07
CA ILE A 299 13.15 -20.58 -6.12
C ILE A 299 13.66 -21.12 -4.78
N PRO A 300 13.64 -20.33 -3.69
CA PRO A 300 14.09 -20.78 -2.39
C PRO A 300 13.20 -21.91 -1.84
N GLU A 301 13.80 -22.82 -1.08
CA GLU A 301 13.11 -23.88 -0.34
C GLU A 301 12.44 -23.31 0.92
N GLU A 302 11.44 -22.45 0.74
CA GLU A 302 10.63 -21.91 1.82
C GLU A 302 9.12 -21.96 1.49
N PRO A 303 8.23 -21.97 2.49
CA PRO A 303 6.80 -21.90 2.26
C PRO A 303 6.40 -20.71 1.38
N ALA A 304 5.61 -20.99 0.34
CA ALA A 304 5.22 -20.04 -0.71
C ALA A 304 6.38 -19.44 -1.52
N GLY A 305 7.56 -20.09 -1.57
CA GLY A 305 8.69 -19.71 -2.41
C GLY A 305 8.35 -19.51 -3.91
N PRO A 306 7.49 -20.35 -4.54
CA PRO A 306 7.09 -20.17 -5.94
C PRO A 306 6.47 -18.80 -6.26
N ALA A 307 5.90 -18.12 -5.26
CA ALA A 307 5.32 -16.79 -5.45
C ALA A 307 6.34 -15.70 -5.87
N LEU A 308 7.65 -15.99 -5.80
CA LEU A 308 8.70 -15.12 -6.38
C LEU A 308 8.68 -15.07 -7.91
N GLU A 309 8.02 -16.01 -8.57
CA GLU A 309 7.81 -15.97 -10.03
C GLU A 309 6.70 -14.98 -10.43
N HIS A 310 5.88 -14.56 -9.46
CA HIS A 310 4.67 -13.80 -9.72
C HIS A 310 4.96 -12.33 -9.98
N SER A 311 4.34 -11.81 -11.03
CA SER A 311 4.25 -10.37 -11.29
C SER A 311 3.23 -9.75 -10.30
N PRO A 312 3.51 -8.57 -9.74
CA PRO A 312 2.66 -7.95 -8.72
C PRO A 312 1.33 -7.40 -9.27
N TYR A 313 1.03 -7.65 -10.54
CA TYR A 313 -0.18 -7.20 -11.20
C TYR A 313 -0.81 -8.34 -11.99
N GLY A 314 -2.12 -8.53 -11.80
CA GLY A 314 -2.94 -9.34 -12.70
C GLY A 314 -3.60 -8.48 -13.78
N ILE A 315 -4.49 -9.11 -14.53
CA ILE A 315 -5.33 -8.44 -15.54
C ILE A 315 -6.72 -8.11 -15.01
N LEU A 316 -7.35 -7.09 -15.60
CA LEU A 316 -8.78 -6.83 -15.46
C LEU A 316 -9.34 -6.40 -16.81
N VAL A 317 -10.44 -7.02 -17.23
CA VAL A 317 -11.25 -6.61 -18.38
C VAL A 317 -12.72 -6.62 -17.97
N MET A 318 -13.43 -5.53 -18.23
CA MET A 318 -14.88 -5.45 -17.99
C MET A 318 -15.60 -5.03 -19.26
N LYS A 319 -16.71 -5.70 -19.57
CA LYS A 319 -17.58 -5.36 -20.72
C LYS A 319 -19.02 -5.61 -20.35
N GLY A 320 -19.93 -4.71 -20.69
CA GLY A 320 -21.37 -4.96 -20.53
C GLY A 320 -22.19 -3.69 -20.59
N PRO A 321 -23.51 -3.78 -20.37
CA PRO A 321 -24.38 -2.63 -20.24
C PRO A 321 -23.86 -1.65 -19.17
N GLY A 322 -23.75 -0.36 -19.52
CA GLY A 322 -23.28 0.68 -18.62
C GLY A 322 -21.77 0.75 -18.42
N ILE A 323 -20.98 -0.19 -18.94
CA ILE A 323 -19.51 -0.16 -18.90
C ILE A 323 -18.96 0.67 -20.08
N ARG A 324 -17.88 1.43 -19.83
CA ARG A 324 -17.18 2.20 -20.88
C ARG A 324 -16.55 1.27 -21.91
N LYS A 325 -16.13 1.84 -23.04
CA LYS A 325 -15.55 1.10 -24.16
C LYS A 325 -14.28 1.78 -24.60
N ASP A 326 -13.27 0.99 -24.95
CA ASP A 326 -11.97 1.44 -25.46
C ASP A 326 -11.27 2.39 -24.48
N GLU A 327 -11.27 2.02 -23.19
CA GLU A 327 -10.74 2.83 -22.09
C GLU A 327 -9.89 1.99 -21.14
N THR A 328 -8.87 2.62 -20.54
CA THR A 328 -7.95 1.97 -19.60
C THR A 328 -8.30 2.30 -18.15
N LEU A 329 -8.42 1.27 -17.32
CA LEU A 329 -8.56 1.38 -15.87
C LEU A 329 -7.19 1.48 -15.20
N PHE A 330 -7.06 2.46 -14.31
CA PHE A 330 -5.86 2.67 -13.51
C PHE A 330 -6.18 2.57 -12.01
N GLY A 331 -5.24 2.01 -11.24
CA GLY A 331 -5.32 1.97 -9.78
C GLY A 331 -6.42 1.05 -9.23
N ALA A 332 -6.77 -0.01 -9.96
CA ALA A 332 -7.64 -1.09 -9.48
C ALA A 332 -6.84 -2.04 -8.57
N SER A 333 -7.49 -2.56 -7.54
CA SER A 333 -6.99 -3.63 -6.67
C SER A 333 -7.98 -4.79 -6.61
N LEU A 334 -7.51 -5.99 -6.25
CA LEU A 334 -8.37 -7.17 -6.05
C LEU A 334 -9.56 -6.89 -5.13
N LEU A 335 -9.37 -6.02 -4.14
CA LEU A 335 -10.39 -5.63 -3.16
C LEU A 335 -11.58 -4.90 -3.82
N ASP A 336 -11.38 -4.27 -4.97
CA ASP A 336 -12.37 -3.42 -5.63
C ASP A 336 -13.46 -4.21 -6.39
N ILE A 337 -13.24 -5.50 -6.62
CA ILE A 337 -14.12 -6.34 -7.44
C ILE A 337 -15.49 -6.53 -6.79
N THR A 338 -15.55 -6.97 -5.52
CA THR A 338 -16.83 -7.17 -4.83
C THR A 338 -17.64 -5.88 -4.66
N PRO A 339 -17.07 -4.75 -4.22
CA PRO A 339 -17.78 -3.46 -4.21
C PRO A 339 -18.34 -3.08 -5.59
N THR A 340 -17.57 -3.32 -6.65
CA THR A 340 -18.00 -3.06 -8.04
C THR A 340 -19.15 -3.97 -8.47
N LEU A 341 -19.11 -5.26 -8.10
CA LEU A 341 -20.21 -6.20 -8.31
C LEU A 341 -21.49 -5.77 -7.58
N LEU A 342 -21.39 -5.35 -6.32
CA LEU A 342 -22.53 -4.84 -5.57
C LEU A 342 -23.14 -3.59 -6.22
N ALA A 343 -22.29 -2.68 -6.71
CA ALA A 343 -22.74 -1.50 -7.45
C ALA A 343 -23.47 -1.85 -8.75
N LEU A 344 -23.02 -2.87 -9.49
CA LEU A 344 -23.70 -3.37 -10.69
C LEU A 344 -25.12 -3.89 -10.41
N TYR A 345 -25.32 -4.47 -9.22
CA TYR A 345 -26.63 -4.91 -8.75
C TYR A 345 -27.42 -3.82 -7.99
N GLY A 346 -26.87 -2.60 -7.84
CA GLY A 346 -27.49 -1.55 -7.04
C GLY A 346 -27.67 -1.92 -5.57
N LEU A 347 -26.81 -2.78 -5.04
CA LEU A 347 -26.78 -3.18 -3.64
C LEU A 347 -25.86 -2.25 -2.82
N PRO A 348 -26.11 -2.08 -1.51
CA PRO A 348 -25.27 -1.24 -0.67
C PRO A 348 -23.82 -1.73 -0.56
N ILE A 349 -22.88 -0.78 -0.54
CA ILE A 349 -21.47 -1.03 -0.28
C ILE A 349 -21.23 -0.96 1.22
N ALA A 350 -20.53 -1.95 1.78
CA ALA A 350 -20.27 -1.98 3.21
C ALA A 350 -19.04 -1.13 3.60
N GLU A 351 -19.16 -0.37 4.68
CA GLU A 351 -18.06 0.46 5.23
C GLU A 351 -16.86 -0.37 5.70
N ASP A 352 -17.07 -1.65 6.00
CA ASP A 352 -16.02 -2.57 6.43
C ASP A 352 -15.31 -3.29 5.26
N MET A 353 -15.70 -3.06 4.01
CA MET A 353 -14.94 -3.45 2.82
C MET A 353 -13.74 -2.54 2.63
N ASP A 354 -12.59 -3.12 2.30
CA ASP A 354 -11.34 -2.38 2.07
C ASP A 354 -11.27 -1.81 0.64
N GLY A 355 -11.97 -2.45 -0.29
CA GLY A 355 -12.05 -2.01 -1.67
C GLY A 355 -13.09 -0.93 -1.93
N LYS A 356 -13.02 -0.35 -3.12
CA LYS A 356 -13.93 0.69 -3.61
C LYS A 356 -14.57 0.27 -4.92
N VAL A 357 -15.65 0.96 -5.28
CA VAL A 357 -16.25 0.81 -6.61
C VAL A 357 -15.30 1.37 -7.66
N LEU A 358 -15.05 0.62 -8.73
CA LEU A 358 -14.29 1.07 -9.90
C LEU A 358 -15.12 2.04 -10.74
N VAL A 359 -15.39 3.24 -10.21
CA VAL A 359 -16.29 4.23 -10.81
C VAL A 359 -15.90 4.62 -12.24
N ASN A 360 -14.59 4.56 -12.57
CA ASN A 360 -14.07 4.87 -13.89
C ASN A 360 -14.41 3.79 -14.95
N ALA A 361 -14.87 2.61 -14.54
CA ALA A 361 -15.35 1.58 -15.47
C ALA A 361 -16.74 1.91 -16.04
N PHE A 362 -17.50 2.80 -15.39
CA PHE A 362 -18.89 3.06 -15.75
C PHE A 362 -19.06 4.31 -16.62
N THR A 363 -19.95 4.21 -17.60
CA THR A 363 -20.42 5.34 -18.40
C THR A 363 -21.16 6.36 -17.53
N GLU A 364 -22.05 5.88 -16.66
CA GLU A 364 -22.72 6.64 -15.60
C GLU A 364 -22.42 5.96 -14.27
N VAL A 365 -21.91 6.72 -13.29
CA VAL A 365 -21.55 6.17 -11.97
C VAL A 365 -22.82 5.68 -11.26
N PRO A 366 -22.90 4.40 -10.85
CA PRO A 366 -24.07 3.89 -10.15
C PRO A 366 -24.29 4.62 -8.81
N GLU A 367 -25.51 5.04 -8.53
CA GLU A 367 -25.88 5.51 -7.19
C GLU A 367 -25.83 4.31 -6.23
N THR A 368 -24.97 4.38 -5.22
CA THR A 368 -24.84 3.35 -4.20
C THR A 368 -25.19 3.88 -2.82
N GLN A 369 -25.82 3.03 -2.02
CA GLN A 369 -26.02 3.28 -0.59
C GLN A 369 -24.86 2.68 0.19
N THR A 370 -24.67 3.13 1.43
CA THR A 370 -23.69 2.54 2.36
C THR A 370 -24.39 1.84 3.52
N ILE A 371 -23.81 0.74 3.99
CA ILE A 371 -24.19 0.06 5.23
C ILE A 371 -22.94 -0.18 6.08
N LYS A 372 -23.09 -0.41 7.39
CA LYS A 372 -21.94 -0.70 8.25
C LYS A 372 -21.20 -1.98 7.87
N SER A 373 -21.94 -3.06 7.65
CA SER A 373 -21.38 -4.38 7.30
C SER A 373 -22.48 -5.33 6.84
N TRP A 374 -22.20 -6.14 5.81
CA TRP A 374 -23.05 -7.25 5.40
C TRP A 374 -23.11 -8.37 6.46
N GLU A 375 -22.16 -8.42 7.38
CA GLU A 375 -22.18 -9.41 8.48
C GLU A 375 -23.35 -9.20 9.44
N ASN A 376 -23.85 -7.97 9.53
CA ASN A 376 -24.97 -7.60 10.40
C ASN A 376 -26.35 -7.84 9.76
N ILE A 377 -26.39 -8.21 8.48
CA ILE A 377 -27.63 -8.46 7.76
C ILE A 377 -28.02 -9.93 7.92
N ALA A 378 -29.11 -10.16 8.66
CA ALA A 378 -29.67 -11.49 8.87
C ALA A 378 -30.40 -12.00 7.62
N GLY A 379 -30.37 -13.31 7.41
CA GLY A 379 -31.01 -13.97 6.28
C GLY A 379 -30.28 -15.26 5.91
N ASN A 380 -30.90 -16.09 5.08
CA ASN A 380 -30.22 -17.27 4.52
C ASN A 380 -29.20 -16.80 3.47
N ASP A 381 -27.92 -16.92 3.79
CA ASP A 381 -26.79 -16.53 2.93
C ASP A 381 -26.16 -17.73 2.21
N GLY A 382 -26.70 -18.93 2.40
CA GLY A 382 -26.22 -20.15 1.77
C GLY A 382 -24.86 -20.62 2.29
N ALA A 383 -24.32 -20.04 3.37
CA ALA A 383 -23.08 -20.52 3.97
C ALA A 383 -23.30 -21.80 4.78
N HIS A 384 -22.23 -22.60 4.95
CA HIS A 384 -22.28 -23.74 5.85
C HIS A 384 -22.52 -23.31 7.32
N PRO A 385 -23.21 -24.11 8.13
CA PRO A 385 -23.42 -23.79 9.53
C PRO A 385 -22.09 -23.77 10.30
N ASN A 386 -22.03 -22.91 11.32
CA ASN A 386 -20.89 -22.84 12.23
C ASN A 386 -20.61 -24.22 12.85
N GLY A 387 -19.34 -24.67 12.76
CA GLY A 387 -18.93 -25.96 13.29
C GLY A 387 -19.16 -27.14 12.33
N PHE A 388 -19.37 -26.89 11.04
CA PHE A 388 -19.31 -27.95 10.02
C PHE A 388 -17.96 -28.69 10.11
N VAL A 389 -18.01 -30.02 10.21
CA VAL A 389 -16.83 -30.88 10.27
C VAL A 389 -16.81 -31.75 9.02
N GLN A 390 -15.73 -31.61 8.24
CA GLN A 390 -15.45 -32.43 7.08
C GLN A 390 -14.91 -33.80 7.50
N ASN A 391 -15.05 -34.80 6.63
CA ASN A 391 -14.45 -36.12 6.83
C ASN A 391 -12.90 -36.02 6.85
N GLU A 392 -12.29 -36.74 7.78
CA GLU A 392 -10.84 -36.80 7.96
C GLU A 392 -10.12 -37.45 6.76
N GLU A 393 -10.72 -38.45 6.11
CA GLU A 393 -10.16 -39.08 4.90
C GLU A 393 -10.06 -38.08 3.74
N ASP A 394 -11.10 -37.28 3.52
CA ASP A 394 -11.13 -36.24 2.49
C ASP A 394 -10.06 -35.18 2.80
N THR A 395 -9.99 -34.73 4.05
CA THR A 395 -9.00 -33.74 4.51
C THR A 395 -7.54 -34.19 4.27
N GLN A 396 -7.24 -35.47 4.53
CA GLN A 396 -5.89 -36.02 4.28
C GLN A 396 -5.58 -36.13 2.78
N ALA A 397 -6.58 -36.50 1.98
CA ALA A 397 -6.46 -36.61 0.54
C ALA A 397 -6.20 -35.25 -0.13
N GLU A 398 -6.77 -34.18 0.39
CA GLU A 398 -6.54 -32.80 -0.03
C GLU A 398 -5.15 -32.28 0.42
N LEU A 399 -4.75 -32.57 1.67
CA LEU A 399 -3.43 -32.16 2.17
C LEU A 399 -2.30 -32.77 1.33
N ARG A 400 -2.39 -34.07 1.06
CA ARG A 400 -1.41 -34.77 0.22
C ARG A 400 -1.28 -34.17 -1.17
N GLN A 401 -2.36 -33.60 -1.69
CA GLN A 401 -2.34 -32.93 -2.97
C GLN A 401 -1.58 -31.60 -2.93
N LEU A 402 -1.78 -30.78 -1.89
CA LEU A 402 -1.00 -29.55 -1.73
C LEU A 402 0.50 -29.85 -1.58
N ILE A 403 0.83 -31.00 -0.99
CA ILE A 403 2.20 -31.51 -0.90
C ILE A 403 2.74 -31.92 -2.28
N ASP A 404 1.99 -32.70 -3.05
CA ASP A 404 2.39 -33.12 -4.40
C ASP A 404 2.58 -31.92 -5.36
N LEU A 405 1.84 -30.82 -5.13
CA LEU A 405 1.97 -29.56 -5.87
C LEU A 405 3.12 -28.66 -5.38
N GLY A 406 3.72 -28.98 -4.23
CA GLY A 406 4.80 -28.18 -3.64
C GLY A 406 4.35 -26.90 -2.94
N TYR A 407 3.04 -26.67 -2.78
CA TYR A 407 2.50 -25.53 -2.02
C TYR A 407 2.70 -25.72 -0.50
N VAL A 408 2.76 -26.96 -0.04
CA VAL A 408 2.90 -27.34 1.36
C VAL A 408 3.99 -28.39 1.51
N GLU A 409 4.86 -28.26 2.50
CA GLU A 409 5.83 -29.32 2.80
C GLU A 409 5.14 -30.50 3.50
N ASP A 410 5.65 -31.73 3.28
CA ASP A 410 5.18 -32.91 4.02
C ASP A 410 5.33 -32.67 5.53
N PRO A 411 4.24 -32.74 6.32
CA PRO A 411 4.30 -32.48 7.76
C PRO A 411 5.13 -33.52 8.52
N GLY A 412 5.41 -34.68 7.93
CA GLY A 412 6.11 -35.78 8.59
C GLY A 412 5.34 -36.36 9.78
N ASP A 413 6.04 -37.12 10.62
CA ASP A 413 5.42 -37.84 11.75
C ASP A 413 5.19 -36.96 13.00
N ASP A 414 5.87 -35.81 13.11
CA ASP A 414 5.75 -34.90 14.26
C ASP A 414 4.64 -33.86 14.04
N LEU A 415 3.41 -34.27 14.36
CA LEU A 415 2.22 -33.43 14.21
C LEU A 415 2.25 -32.16 15.07
N GLU A 416 2.88 -32.18 16.24
CA GLU A 416 2.97 -30.99 17.10
C GLU A 416 3.90 -29.94 16.47
N ALA A 417 5.03 -30.38 15.93
CA ALA A 417 5.92 -29.52 15.16
C ALA A 417 5.25 -28.98 13.90
N ALA A 418 4.51 -29.81 13.16
CA ALA A 418 3.78 -29.42 11.95
C ALA A 418 2.70 -28.36 12.24
N VAL A 419 1.92 -28.53 13.32
CA VAL A 419 0.93 -27.56 13.78
C VAL A 419 1.60 -26.23 14.15
N LYS A 420 2.68 -26.28 14.92
CA LYS A 420 3.41 -25.07 15.33
C LYS A 420 4.01 -24.33 14.13
N LYS A 421 4.61 -25.07 13.18
CA LYS A 421 5.13 -24.51 11.93
C LYS A 421 4.01 -23.81 11.15
N THR A 422 2.89 -24.50 10.93
CA THR A 422 1.72 -23.95 10.23
C THR A 422 1.18 -22.69 10.89
N GLN A 423 1.06 -22.67 12.22
CA GLN A 423 0.62 -21.49 12.96
C GLN A 423 1.58 -20.30 12.78
N ASN A 424 2.89 -20.55 12.82
CA ASN A 424 3.90 -19.51 12.62
C ASN A 424 3.84 -18.94 11.20
N GLU A 425 3.69 -19.80 10.19
CA GLU A 425 3.54 -19.38 8.79
C GLU A 425 2.29 -18.51 8.58
N ASN A 426 1.13 -18.97 9.08
CA ASN A 426 -0.10 -18.20 8.97
C ASN A 426 -0.03 -16.86 9.72
N ASN A 427 0.62 -16.82 10.88
CA ASN A 427 0.87 -15.57 11.61
C ASN A 427 1.82 -14.64 10.85
N TYR A 428 2.81 -15.18 10.12
CA TYR A 428 3.71 -14.39 9.30
C TYR A 428 2.97 -13.77 8.09
N TYR A 429 2.15 -14.57 7.40
CA TYR A 429 1.27 -14.08 6.33
C TYR A 429 0.29 -13.03 6.82
N LEU A 430 -0.33 -13.26 7.99
CA LEU A 430 -1.22 -12.31 8.64
C LEU A 430 -0.49 -10.99 8.98
N ALA A 431 0.73 -11.07 9.49
CA ALA A 431 1.53 -9.89 9.78
C ALA A 431 1.90 -9.09 8.51
N ARG A 432 2.15 -9.78 7.39
CA ARG A 432 2.35 -9.14 6.08
C ARG A 432 1.08 -8.43 5.60
N ALA A 433 -0.08 -9.09 5.72
CA ALA A 433 -1.37 -8.50 5.36
C ALA A 433 -1.72 -7.27 6.21
N TYR A 434 -1.48 -7.31 7.53
CA TYR A 434 -1.64 -6.13 8.40
C TYR A 434 -0.72 -4.99 7.98
N PHE A 435 0.55 -5.31 7.66
CA PHE A 435 1.51 -4.31 7.21
C PHE A 435 1.05 -3.60 5.92
N GLU A 436 0.61 -4.37 4.93
CA GLU A 436 0.14 -3.84 3.64
C GLU A 436 -1.18 -3.06 3.79
N GLY A 437 -2.06 -3.48 4.72
CA GLY A 437 -3.27 -2.76 5.09
C GLY A 437 -3.05 -1.49 5.91
N GLY A 438 -1.82 -1.18 6.32
CA GLY A 438 -1.49 -0.01 7.15
C GLY A 438 -1.71 -0.20 8.66
N GLU A 439 -2.08 -1.41 9.10
CA GLU A 439 -2.26 -1.81 10.50
C GLU A 439 -0.91 -2.20 11.12
N TYR A 440 -0.01 -1.21 11.20
CA TYR A 440 1.39 -1.46 11.54
C TYR A 440 1.60 -1.96 12.98
N ALA A 441 0.71 -1.62 13.92
CA ALA A 441 0.88 -2.01 15.32
C ALA A 441 0.66 -3.51 15.51
N GLU A 442 -0.38 -4.05 14.87
CA GLU A 442 -0.77 -5.45 14.82
C GLU A 442 0.30 -6.27 14.11
N SER A 443 0.80 -5.76 12.97
CA SER A 443 1.91 -6.37 12.23
C SER A 443 3.17 -6.49 13.09
N ILE A 444 3.60 -5.40 13.74
CA ILE A 444 4.79 -5.39 14.59
C ILE A 444 4.62 -6.35 15.76
N ALA A 445 3.46 -6.38 16.42
CA ALA A 445 3.21 -7.26 17.55
C ALA A 445 3.37 -8.74 17.18
N LEU A 446 2.81 -9.16 16.04
CA LEU A 446 2.96 -10.54 15.53
C LEU A 446 4.41 -10.85 15.13
N LEU A 447 5.08 -9.93 14.42
CA LEU A 447 6.47 -10.13 13.99
C LEU A 447 7.43 -10.19 15.17
N GLU A 448 7.22 -9.40 16.21
CA GLU A 448 8.00 -9.49 17.44
C GLU A 448 7.79 -10.84 18.15
N GLN A 449 6.55 -11.34 18.19
CA GLN A 449 6.26 -12.67 18.73
C GLN A 449 6.97 -13.76 17.92
N LEU A 450 6.80 -13.77 16.60
CA LEU A 450 7.43 -14.74 15.70
C LEU A 450 8.97 -14.73 15.84
N HIS A 451 9.58 -13.55 15.90
CA HIS A 451 11.02 -13.43 16.08
C HIS A 451 11.49 -13.88 17.48
N ARG A 452 10.69 -13.63 18.54
CA ARG A 452 11.00 -14.15 19.88
C ARG A 452 10.95 -15.68 19.91
N ASP A 453 9.92 -16.26 19.30
CA ASP A 453 9.67 -17.71 19.32
C ASP A 453 10.59 -18.48 18.36
N SER A 454 11.12 -17.82 17.32
CA SER A 454 11.97 -18.40 16.29
C SER A 454 13.07 -17.41 15.83
N PRO A 455 14.06 -17.12 16.70
CA PRO A 455 15.04 -16.04 16.46
C PRO A 455 16.03 -16.32 15.32
N CYS A 456 16.14 -17.57 14.86
CA CYS A 456 16.98 -17.96 13.73
C CYS A 456 16.33 -17.77 12.35
N ILE A 457 15.01 -17.49 12.29
CA ILE A 457 14.32 -17.29 11.02
C ILE A 457 14.54 -15.85 10.54
N GLU A 458 15.41 -15.68 9.55
CA GLU A 458 15.87 -14.39 9.03
C GLU A 458 14.70 -13.52 8.53
N ARG A 459 13.77 -14.10 7.74
CA ARG A 459 12.65 -13.36 7.12
C ARG A 459 11.71 -12.69 8.12
N TYR A 460 11.57 -13.23 9.34
CA TYR A 460 10.77 -12.60 10.40
C TYR A 460 11.45 -11.34 10.90
N ALA A 461 12.75 -11.40 11.14
CA ALA A 461 13.54 -10.27 11.61
C ALA A 461 13.65 -9.18 10.52
N THR A 462 13.90 -9.56 9.28
CA THR A 462 13.96 -8.66 8.12
C THR A 462 12.64 -7.90 7.95
N ARG A 463 11.50 -8.60 8.01
CA ARG A 463 10.17 -7.95 7.93
C ARG A 463 9.90 -7.04 9.14
N LEU A 464 10.31 -7.44 10.34
CA LEU A 464 10.18 -6.62 11.55
C LEU A 464 11.01 -5.33 11.48
N VAL A 465 12.26 -5.42 10.98
CA VAL A 465 13.11 -4.25 10.75
C VAL A 465 12.43 -3.29 9.77
N HIS A 466 11.90 -3.81 8.67
CA HIS A 466 11.17 -3.00 7.70
C HIS A 466 9.95 -2.33 8.34
N ALA A 467 9.20 -3.07 9.18
CA ALA A 467 8.05 -2.51 9.89
C ALA A 467 8.44 -1.35 10.81
N TYR A 468 9.50 -1.51 11.61
CA TYR A 468 10.02 -0.42 12.43
C TYR A 468 10.52 0.78 11.61
N GLN A 469 11.08 0.57 10.41
CA GLN A 469 11.54 1.66 9.56
C GLN A 469 10.38 2.50 9.05
N VAL A 470 9.32 1.85 8.55
CA VAL A 470 8.12 2.54 8.02
C VAL A 470 7.38 3.30 9.12
N THR A 471 7.34 2.78 10.34
CA THR A 471 6.72 3.49 11.48
C THR A 471 7.63 4.52 12.15
N GLY A 472 8.87 4.72 11.67
CA GLY A 472 9.82 5.66 12.26
C GLY A 472 10.46 5.20 13.58
N ASN A 473 10.28 3.94 13.97
CA ASN A 473 10.89 3.31 15.16
C ASN A 473 12.36 2.94 14.93
N PHE A 474 13.17 3.91 14.47
CA PHE A 474 14.56 3.69 14.03
C PHE A 474 15.47 3.11 15.12
N LYS A 475 15.20 3.42 16.39
CA LYS A 475 15.98 2.90 17.52
C LYS A 475 15.84 1.39 17.64
N ASP A 476 14.64 0.86 17.51
CA ASP A 476 14.38 -0.58 17.63
C ASP A 476 14.76 -1.31 16.34
N ALA A 477 14.56 -0.68 15.17
CA ALA A 477 15.15 -1.15 13.91
C ALA A 477 16.68 -1.34 14.04
N ARG A 478 17.39 -0.35 14.61
CA ARG A 478 18.86 -0.41 14.80
C ARG A 478 19.29 -1.54 15.73
N LYS A 479 18.57 -1.73 16.84
CA LYS A 479 18.84 -2.85 17.75
C LYS A 479 18.65 -4.19 17.04
N MET A 480 17.57 -4.32 16.28
CA MET A 480 17.23 -5.54 15.57
C MET A 480 18.25 -5.87 14.48
N VAL A 481 18.61 -4.90 13.62
CA VAL A 481 19.68 -5.06 12.62
C VAL A 481 20.99 -5.52 13.27
N ASN A 482 21.41 -4.88 14.36
CA ASN A 482 22.63 -5.26 15.08
C ASN A 482 22.56 -6.68 15.66
N ARG A 483 21.38 -7.12 16.09
CA ARG A 483 21.16 -8.46 16.62
C ARG A 483 21.25 -9.50 15.51
N VAL A 484 20.51 -9.29 14.42
CA VAL A 484 20.47 -10.20 13.26
C VAL A 484 21.88 -10.34 12.68
N ARG A 485 22.60 -9.24 12.47
CA ARG A 485 24.00 -9.25 11.99
C ARG A 485 24.95 -10.09 12.84
N LYS A 486 24.74 -10.16 14.16
CA LYS A 486 25.57 -10.98 15.05
C LYS A 486 25.26 -12.46 14.96
N MET A 487 24.07 -12.82 14.51
CA MET A 487 23.62 -14.21 14.37
C MET A 487 23.90 -14.78 12.97
N MET A 488 24.19 -13.91 12.00
CA MET A 488 24.49 -14.32 10.64
C MET A 488 25.97 -14.62 10.47
N ASP A 489 26.27 -15.81 9.95
CA ASP A 489 27.63 -16.25 9.61
C ASP A 489 28.02 -15.89 8.16
N ARG A 490 27.13 -15.21 7.43
CA ARG A 490 27.31 -14.81 6.03
C ARG A 490 26.90 -13.35 5.82
N GLU A 491 27.46 -12.74 4.78
CA GLU A 491 26.95 -11.47 4.28
C GLU A 491 25.57 -11.67 3.62
N SER A 492 24.73 -10.64 3.67
CA SER A 492 23.37 -10.64 3.17
C SER A 492 23.07 -9.28 2.51
N PRO A 493 22.92 -9.25 1.17
CA PRO A 493 22.52 -8.06 0.43
C PRO A 493 21.22 -7.45 0.96
N GLU A 494 20.25 -8.28 1.34
CA GLU A 494 18.96 -7.85 1.88
C GLU A 494 19.15 -7.09 3.21
N MET A 495 20.02 -7.59 4.08
CA MET A 495 20.36 -6.92 5.34
C MET A 495 21.19 -5.65 5.13
N ASP A 496 22.06 -5.61 4.13
CA ASP A 496 22.79 -4.40 3.72
C ASP A 496 21.84 -3.31 3.30
N ILE A 497 20.86 -3.68 2.49
CA ILE A 497 19.82 -2.79 2.01
C ILE A 497 18.98 -2.24 3.17
N LEU A 498 18.50 -3.09 4.07
CA LEU A 498 17.75 -2.65 5.25
C LEU A 498 18.58 -1.72 6.14
N GLU A 499 19.84 -2.09 6.42
CA GLU A 499 20.72 -1.24 7.21
C GLU A 499 21.05 0.08 6.51
N GLY A 500 21.14 0.07 5.18
CA GLY A 500 21.35 1.23 4.34
C GLY A 500 20.20 2.22 4.46
N ILE A 501 18.95 1.77 4.35
CA ILE A 501 17.75 2.61 4.57
C ILE A 501 17.77 3.22 5.97
N LEU A 502 18.06 2.41 6.98
CA LEU A 502 18.15 2.90 8.36
C LEU A 502 19.25 3.96 8.50
N SER A 503 20.36 3.78 7.79
CA SER A 503 21.47 4.74 7.78
C SER A 503 21.09 6.05 7.08
N ILE A 504 20.24 6.04 6.05
CA ILE A 504 19.66 7.27 5.46
C ILE A 504 18.84 8.01 6.53
N ALA A 505 17.93 7.31 7.22
CA ALA A 505 17.09 7.91 8.27
C ALA A 505 17.92 8.51 9.43
N GLU A 506 19.07 7.91 9.73
CA GLU A 506 20.04 8.40 10.71
C GLU A 506 20.98 9.50 10.16
N GLN A 507 20.76 9.98 8.93
CA GLN A 507 21.59 10.97 8.22
C GLN A 507 23.05 10.52 8.01
N ARG A 508 23.30 9.21 8.00
CA ARG A 508 24.61 8.58 7.74
C ARG A 508 24.73 8.17 6.28
N TYR A 509 24.55 9.12 5.37
CA TYR A 509 24.42 8.88 3.92
C TYR A 509 25.63 8.15 3.33
N GLN A 510 26.85 8.50 3.75
CA GLN A 510 28.07 7.83 3.30
C GLN A 510 28.14 6.36 3.74
N LYS A 511 27.59 6.02 4.91
CA LYS A 511 27.48 4.63 5.36
C LYS A 511 26.42 3.89 4.53
N ALA A 512 25.27 4.52 4.28
CA ALA A 512 24.22 3.94 3.44
C ALA A 512 24.74 3.58 2.04
N LEU A 513 25.44 4.51 1.37
CA LEU A 513 26.04 4.28 0.06
C LEU A 513 27.05 3.13 0.05
N LYS A 514 27.85 2.97 1.11
CA LYS A 514 28.77 1.83 1.24
C LYS A 514 28.03 0.50 1.34
N LEU A 515 26.96 0.45 2.12
CA LEU A 515 26.12 -0.75 2.28
C LEU A 515 25.42 -1.10 0.96
N PHE A 516 24.82 -0.12 0.28
CA PHE A 516 24.16 -0.37 -1.00
C PHE A 516 25.13 -0.82 -2.09
N ARG A 517 26.34 -0.27 -2.15
CA ARG A 517 27.39 -0.74 -3.07
C ARG A 517 27.82 -2.18 -2.79
N ARG A 518 27.85 -2.58 -1.50
CA ARG A 518 28.14 -3.98 -1.14
C ARG A 518 26.99 -4.89 -1.58
N ALA A 519 25.75 -4.49 -1.32
CA ALA A 519 24.57 -5.21 -1.80
C ALA A 519 24.54 -5.33 -3.34
N GLU A 520 24.94 -4.30 -4.08
CA GLU A 520 25.07 -4.31 -5.55
C GLU A 520 26.09 -5.35 -6.02
N LEU A 521 27.25 -5.42 -5.36
CA LEU A 521 28.33 -6.34 -5.70
C LEU A 521 28.00 -7.81 -5.39
N GLU A 522 27.31 -8.06 -4.27
CA GLU A 522 27.07 -9.41 -3.74
C GLU A 522 25.71 -9.98 -4.14
N GLY A 523 24.70 -9.14 -4.34
CA GLY A 523 23.30 -9.55 -4.50
C GLY A 523 22.78 -9.58 -5.93
N GLY A 524 23.56 -9.13 -6.92
CA GLY A 524 23.09 -9.01 -8.29
C GLY A 524 21.92 -8.01 -8.44
N ARG A 525 20.93 -8.33 -9.28
CA ARG A 525 19.77 -7.45 -9.55
C ARG A 525 18.80 -7.48 -8.37
N GLN A 526 19.02 -6.59 -7.40
CA GLN A 526 18.16 -6.42 -6.22
C GLN A 526 17.07 -5.38 -6.50
N PRO A 527 15.78 -5.67 -6.24
CA PRO A 527 14.69 -4.73 -6.50
C PRO A 527 14.85 -3.40 -5.77
N LEU A 528 14.63 -2.28 -6.48
CA LEU A 528 14.66 -0.91 -5.92
C LEU A 528 16.00 -0.50 -5.30
N LEU A 529 17.07 -1.29 -5.49
CA LEU A 529 18.38 -0.98 -4.89
C LEU A 529 18.93 0.34 -5.44
N HIS A 530 18.85 0.55 -6.76
CA HIS A 530 19.41 1.75 -7.37
C HIS A 530 18.53 2.96 -7.09
N LEU A 531 17.22 2.76 -6.93
CA LEU A 531 16.34 3.80 -6.41
C LEU A 531 16.76 4.25 -4.99
N ARG A 532 17.10 3.31 -4.10
CA ARG A 532 17.61 3.62 -2.75
C ARG A 532 18.98 4.32 -2.80
N ILE A 533 19.85 3.94 -3.73
CA ILE A 533 21.12 4.63 -3.98
C ILE A 533 20.87 6.07 -4.44
N ALA A 534 19.92 6.28 -5.36
CA ALA A 534 19.55 7.61 -5.83
C ALA A 534 19.02 8.50 -4.70
N HIS A 535 18.15 7.96 -3.84
CA HIS A 535 17.67 8.68 -2.66
C HIS A 535 18.81 9.07 -1.72
N ALA A 536 19.81 8.20 -1.51
CA ALA A 536 20.98 8.54 -0.70
C ALA A 536 21.83 9.66 -1.32
N TYR A 537 22.01 9.68 -2.65
CA TYR A 537 22.72 10.76 -3.34
C TYR A 537 21.95 12.09 -3.31
N LEU A 538 20.62 12.05 -3.43
CA LEU A 538 19.76 13.23 -3.30
C LEU A 538 19.94 13.92 -1.94
N GLN A 539 20.05 13.15 -0.84
CA GLN A 539 20.26 13.71 0.50
C GLN A 539 21.60 14.46 0.67
N ILE A 540 22.59 14.19 -0.19
CA ILE A 540 23.89 14.87 -0.21
C ILE A 540 24.07 15.78 -1.42
N ASN A 541 22.97 16.10 -2.14
CA ASN A 541 22.92 16.99 -3.30
C ASN A 541 23.86 16.59 -4.45
N MET A 542 24.09 15.28 -4.64
CA MET A 542 24.87 14.73 -5.75
C MET A 542 23.92 14.31 -6.89
N LEU A 543 23.39 15.32 -7.60
CA LEU A 543 22.29 15.13 -8.56
C LEU A 543 22.66 14.27 -9.78
N ALA A 544 23.90 14.37 -10.28
CA ALA A 544 24.33 13.60 -11.45
C ALA A 544 24.45 12.10 -11.13
N GLU A 545 24.94 11.76 -9.94
CA GLU A 545 25.05 10.40 -9.45
C GLU A 545 23.68 9.82 -9.09
N ALA A 546 22.77 10.65 -8.55
CA ALA A 546 21.38 10.26 -8.32
C ALA A 546 20.68 9.93 -9.65
N GLU A 547 20.80 10.79 -10.67
CA GLU A 547 20.23 10.56 -12.00
C GLU A 547 20.75 9.26 -12.61
N LYS A 548 22.07 9.05 -12.57
CA LYS A 548 22.69 7.80 -13.05
C LYS A 548 22.12 6.56 -12.35
N ALA A 549 21.94 6.63 -11.04
CA ALA A 549 21.36 5.52 -10.27
C ALA A 549 19.89 5.26 -10.65
N VAL A 550 19.07 6.29 -10.82
CA VAL A 550 17.68 6.11 -11.27
C VAL A 550 17.62 5.52 -12.69
N LEU A 551 18.47 5.99 -13.60
CA LEU A 551 18.54 5.42 -14.95
C LEU A 551 19.00 3.95 -14.94
N SER A 552 19.89 3.57 -14.03
CA SER A 552 20.22 2.15 -13.79
C SER A 552 19.01 1.34 -13.31
N GLU A 553 18.16 1.90 -12.44
CA GLU A 553 16.91 1.23 -12.01
C GLU A 553 15.98 1.05 -13.20
N LEU A 554 15.73 2.10 -13.99
CA LEU A 554 14.83 2.06 -15.15
C LEU A 554 15.32 1.15 -16.28
N ALA A 555 16.64 1.00 -16.45
CA ALA A 555 17.21 0.04 -17.39
C ALA A 555 16.96 -1.42 -16.98
N MET A 556 16.64 -1.66 -15.70
CA MET A 556 16.29 -2.99 -15.18
C MET A 556 14.78 -3.16 -15.04
N ASN A 557 14.06 -2.15 -14.58
CA ASN A 557 12.62 -2.16 -14.45
C ASN A 557 12.03 -0.86 -15.01
N GLU A 558 11.61 -0.92 -16.28
CA GLU A 558 10.99 0.20 -16.98
C GLU A 558 9.56 0.51 -16.52
N GLU A 559 8.98 -0.31 -15.63
CA GLU A 559 7.62 -0.13 -15.11
C GLU A 559 7.59 0.31 -13.63
N GLU A 560 8.67 0.91 -13.12
CA GLU A 560 8.73 1.40 -11.72
C GLU A 560 8.29 2.87 -11.60
N PRO A 561 7.07 3.18 -11.15
CA PRO A 561 6.57 4.56 -11.07
C PRO A 561 7.40 5.43 -10.11
N ASN A 562 7.94 4.89 -9.01
CA ASN A 562 8.76 5.69 -8.09
C ASN A 562 10.12 6.07 -8.69
N ALA A 563 10.63 5.28 -9.64
CA ALA A 563 11.86 5.59 -10.35
C ALA A 563 11.65 6.80 -11.26
N TYR A 564 10.58 6.80 -12.06
CA TYR A 564 10.21 7.97 -12.87
C TYR A 564 9.90 9.21 -12.02
N TYR A 565 9.18 9.06 -10.92
CA TYR A 565 8.93 10.16 -10.00
C TYR A 565 10.24 10.73 -9.42
N THR A 566 11.16 9.86 -8.99
CA THR A 566 12.47 10.28 -8.48
C THR A 566 13.31 10.95 -9.57
N LEU A 567 13.27 10.45 -10.81
CA LEU A 567 13.90 11.08 -11.97
C LEU A 567 13.33 12.50 -12.19
N GLY A 568 12.01 12.64 -12.16
CA GLY A 568 11.32 13.93 -12.27
C GLY A 568 11.77 14.93 -11.21
N LEU A 569 11.90 14.50 -9.95
CA LEU A 569 12.42 15.35 -8.87
C LEU A 569 13.86 15.80 -9.13
N ILE A 570 14.73 14.89 -9.58
CA ILE A 570 16.13 15.20 -9.90
C ILE A 570 16.21 16.22 -11.04
N LEU A 571 15.48 15.99 -12.12
CA LEU A 571 15.43 16.86 -13.30
C LEU A 571 14.86 18.24 -12.95
N PHE A 572 13.82 18.29 -12.12
CA PHE A 572 13.24 19.53 -11.62
C PHE A 572 14.26 20.35 -10.82
N GLN A 573 15.03 19.71 -9.93
CA GLN A 573 16.10 20.37 -9.17
C GLN A 573 17.25 20.85 -10.07
N GLN A 574 17.52 20.16 -11.18
CA GLN A 574 18.46 20.59 -12.22
C GLN A 574 17.88 21.68 -13.16
N MET A 575 16.64 22.12 -12.95
CA MET A 575 15.92 23.08 -13.81
C MET A 575 15.65 22.58 -15.25
N ARG A 576 15.66 21.26 -15.46
CA ARG A 576 15.33 20.61 -16.74
C ARG A 576 13.83 20.29 -16.78
N TYR A 577 12.99 21.32 -16.83
CA TYR A 577 11.56 21.21 -16.58
C TYR A 577 10.78 20.39 -17.63
N GLU A 578 11.16 20.45 -18.91
CA GLU A 578 10.52 19.67 -19.98
C GLU A 578 10.74 18.16 -19.81
N GLU A 579 11.94 17.77 -19.37
CA GLU A 579 12.26 16.37 -19.09
C GLU A 579 11.60 15.90 -17.79
N ALA A 580 11.56 16.76 -16.77
CA ALA A 580 10.84 16.48 -15.52
C ALA A 580 9.34 16.26 -15.77
N LEU A 581 8.73 17.08 -16.63
CA LEU A 581 7.33 16.94 -17.07
C LEU A 581 7.07 15.54 -17.64
N THR A 582 7.94 15.11 -18.56
CA THR A 582 7.84 13.78 -19.17
C THR A 582 7.96 12.67 -18.12
N ALA A 583 8.96 12.74 -17.24
CA ALA A 583 9.14 11.75 -16.18
C ALA A 583 7.95 11.68 -15.21
N PHE A 584 7.35 12.81 -14.82
CA PHE A 584 6.15 12.78 -13.97
C PHE A 584 4.93 12.19 -14.70
N LEU A 585 4.77 12.45 -16.01
CA LEU A 585 3.70 11.85 -16.80
C LEU A 585 3.87 10.33 -16.91
N GLU A 586 5.10 9.82 -17.12
CA GLU A 586 5.38 8.38 -17.11
C GLU A 586 5.04 7.75 -15.75
N ALA A 587 5.43 8.39 -14.64
CA ALA A 587 5.08 7.93 -13.30
C ALA A 587 3.56 7.83 -13.09
N ILE A 588 2.80 8.80 -13.61
CA ILE A 588 1.33 8.85 -13.53
C ILE A 588 0.69 7.83 -14.49
N GLY A 589 1.27 7.62 -15.67
CA GLY A 589 0.82 6.61 -16.62
C GLY A 589 0.93 5.19 -16.05
N LEU A 590 1.99 4.92 -15.29
CA LEU A 590 2.18 3.67 -14.57
C LEU A 590 1.31 3.57 -13.31
N SER A 591 1.15 4.68 -12.57
CA SER A 591 0.33 4.74 -11.36
C SER A 591 -0.47 6.04 -11.26
N TYR A 592 -1.73 5.99 -11.70
CA TYR A 592 -2.60 7.16 -11.66
C TYR A 592 -2.86 7.65 -10.22
N HIS A 593 -2.99 6.74 -9.26
CA HIS A 593 -3.23 7.07 -7.84
C HIS A 593 -1.92 7.44 -7.12
N PHE A 594 -1.21 8.44 -7.65
CA PHE A 594 0.08 8.92 -7.13
C PHE A 594 0.02 10.43 -6.86
N PRO A 595 -0.58 10.88 -5.73
CA PRO A 595 -0.82 12.29 -5.46
C PRO A 595 0.44 13.16 -5.52
N ALA A 596 1.58 12.63 -5.04
CA ALA A 596 2.86 13.33 -5.07
C ALA A 596 3.36 13.57 -6.51
N ALA A 597 3.19 12.63 -7.43
CA ALA A 597 3.56 12.81 -8.83
C ALA A 597 2.67 13.86 -9.52
N HIS A 598 1.34 13.84 -9.28
CA HIS A 598 0.43 14.90 -9.77
C HIS A 598 0.78 16.27 -9.22
N PHE A 599 1.19 16.35 -7.94
CA PHE A 599 1.59 17.62 -7.32
C PHE A 599 2.82 18.20 -8.01
N HIS A 600 3.88 17.41 -8.18
CA HIS A 600 5.12 17.87 -8.81
C HIS A 600 4.97 18.06 -10.33
N LEU A 601 4.05 17.34 -10.98
CA LEU A 601 3.60 17.65 -12.34
C LEU A 601 3.03 19.08 -12.41
N GLY A 602 2.14 19.44 -11.48
CA GLY A 602 1.59 20.79 -11.36
C GLY A 602 2.67 21.85 -11.13
N GLU A 603 3.62 21.61 -10.22
CA GLU A 603 4.76 22.53 -9.98
C GLU A 603 5.65 22.68 -11.22
N THR A 604 5.87 21.61 -11.96
CA THR A 604 6.66 21.63 -13.20
C THR A 604 5.95 22.43 -14.29
N LEU A 605 4.65 22.23 -14.46
CA LEU A 605 3.82 22.98 -15.40
C LEU A 605 3.77 24.48 -15.05
N MET A 606 3.74 24.83 -13.75
CA MET A 606 3.89 26.21 -13.28
C MET A 606 5.21 26.83 -13.74
N LYS A 607 6.33 26.11 -13.60
CA LYS A 607 7.66 26.59 -14.05
C LYS A 607 7.72 26.75 -15.58
N LEU A 608 6.97 25.95 -16.32
CA LEU A 608 6.84 26.03 -17.77
C LEU A 608 5.81 27.08 -18.25
N GLY A 609 5.10 27.76 -17.33
CA GLY A 609 4.08 28.75 -17.66
C GLY A 609 2.77 28.16 -18.22
N LYS A 610 2.53 26.86 -18.03
CA LYS A 610 1.32 26.13 -18.46
C LYS A 610 0.29 26.08 -17.34
N TYR A 611 -0.34 27.23 -17.08
CA TYR A 611 -1.12 27.46 -15.87
C TYR A 611 -2.44 26.68 -15.84
N GLU A 612 -3.10 26.51 -16.98
CA GLU A 612 -4.34 25.74 -17.10
C GLU A 612 -4.09 24.25 -16.79
N GLU A 613 -3.04 23.67 -17.37
CA GLU A 613 -2.66 22.28 -17.13
C GLU A 613 -2.14 22.08 -15.70
N ALA A 614 -1.42 23.06 -15.15
CA ALA A 614 -0.99 23.03 -13.75
C ALA A 614 -2.19 22.98 -12.79
N ALA A 615 -3.21 23.79 -13.04
CA ALA A 615 -4.45 23.76 -12.25
C ALA A 615 -5.11 22.37 -12.32
N ALA A 616 -5.22 21.78 -13.52
CA ALA A 616 -5.78 20.44 -13.66
C ALA A 616 -4.99 19.39 -12.85
N ALA A 617 -3.65 19.43 -12.88
CA ALA A 617 -2.82 18.52 -12.11
C ALA A 617 -3.02 18.69 -10.59
N PHE A 618 -3.06 19.93 -10.08
CA PHE A 618 -3.32 20.19 -8.66
C PHE A 618 -4.75 19.81 -8.23
N ASP A 619 -5.74 19.96 -9.11
CA ASP A 619 -7.10 19.48 -8.85
C ASP A 619 -7.12 17.97 -8.69
N VAL A 620 -6.40 17.23 -9.55
CA VAL A 620 -6.24 15.77 -9.38
C VAL A 620 -5.48 15.45 -8.09
N THR A 621 -4.44 16.21 -7.72
CA THR A 621 -3.78 16.05 -6.40
C THR A 621 -4.79 16.16 -5.26
N LEU A 622 -5.66 17.17 -5.27
CA LEU A 622 -6.67 17.37 -4.22
C LEU A 622 -7.80 16.35 -4.27
N LEU A 623 -8.13 15.81 -5.45
CA LEU A 623 -9.07 14.71 -5.60
C LEU A 623 -8.52 13.44 -4.93
N LEU A 624 -7.25 13.11 -5.19
CA LEU A 624 -6.61 11.90 -4.66
C LEU A 624 -6.17 12.05 -3.20
N ALA A 625 -5.73 13.26 -2.81
CA ALA A 625 -5.27 13.59 -1.46
C ALA A 625 -5.79 14.98 -1.03
N PRO A 626 -7.03 15.07 -0.51
CA PRO A 626 -7.67 16.35 -0.16
C PRO A 626 -6.94 17.21 0.87
N GLY A 627 -5.99 16.62 1.62
CA GLY A 627 -5.19 17.29 2.64
C GLY A 627 -3.91 17.97 2.13
N VAL A 628 -3.60 17.91 0.83
CA VAL A 628 -2.39 18.55 0.27
C VAL A 628 -2.62 20.06 0.09
N ASN A 629 -2.44 20.83 1.15
CA ASN A 629 -2.76 22.26 1.14
C ASN A 629 -1.85 23.07 0.21
N MET A 630 -0.61 22.62 -0.01
CA MET A 630 0.26 23.23 -1.01
C MET A 630 -0.39 23.22 -2.40
N ALA A 631 -1.04 22.12 -2.80
CA ALA A 631 -1.76 22.05 -4.08
C ALA A 631 -2.90 23.08 -4.15
N ARG A 632 -3.63 23.23 -3.04
CA ARG A 632 -4.72 24.22 -2.93
C ARG A 632 -4.21 25.66 -3.01
N GLN A 633 -3.08 25.95 -2.38
CA GLN A 633 -2.45 27.27 -2.45
C GLN A 633 -2.00 27.59 -3.88
N GLN A 634 -1.37 26.62 -4.56
CA GLN A 634 -0.99 26.77 -5.97
C GLN A 634 -2.22 27.00 -6.85
N LEU A 635 -3.33 26.30 -6.63
CA LEU A 635 -4.60 26.56 -7.34
C LEU A 635 -5.13 27.97 -7.12
N ILE A 636 -5.13 28.43 -5.86
CA ILE A 636 -5.55 29.80 -5.53
C ILE A 636 -4.67 30.81 -6.27
N ASP A 637 -3.35 30.68 -6.19
CA ASP A 637 -2.40 31.55 -6.86
C ASP A 637 -2.60 31.54 -8.39
N ILE A 638 -2.70 30.35 -8.99
CA ILE A 638 -2.99 30.19 -10.42
C ILE A 638 -4.26 30.95 -10.80
N TYR A 639 -5.37 30.73 -10.10
CA TYR A 639 -6.64 31.36 -10.44
C TYR A 639 -6.67 32.87 -10.16
N GLU A 640 -5.98 33.38 -9.14
CA GLU A 640 -5.91 34.83 -8.86
C GLU A 640 -4.94 35.55 -9.80
N ASN A 641 -3.73 35.03 -9.90
CA ASN A 641 -2.59 35.74 -10.43
C ASN A 641 -2.29 35.40 -11.88
N HIS A 642 -2.60 34.18 -12.34
CA HIS A 642 -2.26 33.73 -13.69
C HIS A 642 -3.47 33.65 -14.62
N LEU A 643 -4.51 32.90 -14.25
CA LEU A 643 -5.71 32.68 -15.08
C LEU A 643 -6.78 33.77 -14.92
N LYS A 644 -6.63 34.67 -13.94
CA LYS A 644 -7.54 35.79 -13.67
C LYS A 644 -9.02 35.35 -13.48
N GLN A 645 -9.23 34.24 -12.78
CA GLN A 645 -10.54 33.68 -12.40
C GLN A 645 -10.75 33.77 -10.88
N PRO A 646 -10.93 34.98 -10.29
CA PRO A 646 -11.00 35.17 -8.85
C PRO A 646 -12.18 34.45 -8.17
N GLY A 647 -13.27 34.16 -8.91
CA GLY A 647 -14.38 33.37 -8.38
C GLY A 647 -13.99 31.94 -8.03
N LYS A 648 -13.18 31.29 -8.87
CA LYS A 648 -12.64 29.94 -8.56
C LYS A 648 -11.67 30.01 -7.39
N ALA A 649 -10.77 30.98 -7.37
CA ALA A 649 -9.86 31.16 -6.24
C ALA A 649 -10.61 31.33 -4.91
N LEU A 650 -11.68 32.14 -4.90
CA LEU A 650 -12.54 32.32 -3.73
C LEU A 650 -13.20 31.02 -3.31
N GLN A 651 -13.65 30.19 -4.27
CA GLN A 651 -14.20 28.86 -3.97
C GLN A 651 -13.15 27.98 -3.27
N TYR A 652 -11.92 27.87 -3.77
CA TYR A 652 -10.89 27.07 -3.10
C TYR A 652 -10.52 27.65 -1.72
N LYS A 653 -10.55 28.98 -1.55
CA LYS A 653 -10.38 29.64 -0.23
C LYS A 653 -11.51 29.27 0.73
N GLN A 654 -12.77 29.29 0.28
CA GLN A 654 -13.93 28.89 1.09
C GLN A 654 -13.87 27.40 1.44
N ASP A 655 -13.64 26.53 0.47
CA ASP A 655 -13.48 25.08 0.67
C ASP A 655 -12.37 24.75 1.68
N PHE A 656 -11.32 25.57 1.74
CA PHE A 656 -10.27 25.46 2.74
C PHE A 656 -10.76 25.83 4.13
N MET A 657 -11.41 26.99 4.25
CA MET A 657 -11.93 27.51 5.52
C MET A 657 -13.02 26.61 6.11
N ASP A 658 -13.90 26.04 5.29
CA ASP A 658 -14.95 25.12 5.73
C ASP A 658 -14.38 23.82 6.34
N LYS A 659 -13.14 23.47 5.98
CA LYS A 659 -12.44 22.29 6.52
C LYS A 659 -11.62 22.59 7.78
N ILE A 660 -11.53 23.86 8.21
CA ILE A 660 -10.83 24.25 9.43
C ILE A 660 -11.65 23.80 10.66
N LYS A 661 -11.03 22.96 11.49
CA LYS A 661 -11.67 22.35 12.68
C LYS A 661 -11.75 23.30 13.88
N GLY A 662 -11.13 24.47 13.80
CA GLY A 662 -11.13 25.51 14.83
C GLY A 662 -9.82 26.31 14.89
N THR A 663 -9.73 27.21 15.86
CA THR A 663 -8.55 28.07 16.08
C THR A 663 -7.71 27.58 17.26
N ILE A 664 -6.38 27.60 17.09
CA ILE A 664 -5.39 27.30 18.14
C ILE A 664 -4.45 28.51 18.24
N THR A 665 -4.33 29.09 19.43
CA THR A 665 -3.39 30.18 19.70
C THR A 665 -2.04 29.59 20.09
N ILE A 666 -0.96 30.06 19.47
CA ILE A 666 0.39 29.55 19.69
C ILE A 666 1.29 30.68 20.15
N VAL A 667 2.08 30.44 21.20
CA VAL A 667 3.25 31.27 21.52
C VAL A 667 4.49 30.52 21.08
N SER A 668 5.27 31.15 20.20
CA SER A 668 6.47 30.55 19.61
C SER A 668 7.68 31.47 19.65
N GLY A 669 8.84 30.91 19.39
CA GLY A 669 10.13 31.59 19.40
C GLY A 669 11.28 30.61 19.58
N LEU A 670 12.51 31.11 19.42
CA LEU A 670 13.71 30.34 19.77
C LEU A 670 13.73 30.02 21.28
N PRO A 671 14.50 29.01 21.74
CA PRO A 671 14.76 28.82 23.16
C PRO A 671 15.22 30.14 23.80
N ARG A 672 14.74 30.47 25.02
CA ARG A 672 15.12 31.70 25.76
C ARG A 672 14.77 33.05 25.08
N SER A 673 13.90 33.04 24.08
CA SER A 673 13.39 34.25 23.40
C SER A 673 12.34 35.04 24.21
N GLY A 674 11.81 34.48 25.31
CA GLY A 674 10.77 35.11 26.12
C GLY A 674 9.38 34.52 25.98
N THR A 675 9.24 33.39 25.30
CA THR A 675 7.97 32.67 25.16
C THR A 675 7.26 32.40 26.49
N SER A 676 7.98 32.00 27.55
CA SER A 676 7.36 31.83 28.89
C SER A 676 6.79 33.13 29.47
N MET A 677 7.39 34.29 29.19
CA MET A 677 6.86 35.59 29.61
C MET A 677 5.55 35.90 28.89
N MET A 678 5.49 35.65 27.58
CA MET A 678 4.25 35.83 26.82
C MET A 678 3.15 34.86 27.29
N MET A 679 3.48 33.61 27.59
CA MET A 679 2.53 32.65 28.19
C MET A 679 1.96 33.18 29.52
N GLN A 680 2.80 33.77 30.38
CA GLN A 680 2.34 34.39 31.64
C GLN A 680 1.41 35.58 31.40
N MET A 681 1.69 36.40 30.38
CA MET A 681 0.82 37.50 30.01
C MET A 681 -0.57 36.99 29.63
N LEU A 682 -0.62 35.97 28.76
CA LEU A 682 -1.88 35.38 28.28
C LEU A 682 -2.64 34.65 29.39
N GLU A 683 -1.96 33.93 30.26
CA GLU A 683 -2.57 33.30 31.45
C GLU A 683 -3.15 34.36 32.41
N ALA A 684 -2.43 35.46 32.65
CA ALA A 684 -2.93 36.59 33.44
C ALA A 684 -4.14 37.29 32.79
N ALA A 685 -4.28 37.17 31.46
CA ALA A 685 -5.45 37.62 30.71
C ALA A 685 -6.68 36.73 30.93
N GLY A 686 -6.52 35.55 31.52
CA GLY A 686 -7.57 34.56 31.70
C GLY A 686 -7.71 33.57 30.55
N LEU A 687 -6.71 33.45 29.67
CA LEU A 687 -6.69 32.41 28.63
C LEU A 687 -6.24 31.07 29.20
N ASP A 688 -6.92 30.00 28.78
CA ASP A 688 -6.57 28.64 29.18
C ASP A 688 -5.27 28.19 28.51
N ILE A 689 -4.33 27.70 29.33
CA ILE A 689 -3.02 27.26 28.85
C ILE A 689 -2.95 25.74 28.70
N PHE A 690 -2.47 25.27 27.55
CA PHE A 690 -2.21 23.86 27.31
C PHE A 690 -0.82 23.48 27.84
N THR A 691 -0.77 22.89 29.03
CA THR A 691 0.45 22.49 29.74
C THR A 691 0.17 21.26 30.63
N ASP A 692 1.13 20.34 30.76
CA ASP A 692 1.03 19.16 31.65
C ASP A 692 1.55 19.44 33.08
N LYS A 693 2.23 20.59 33.27
CA LYS A 693 2.85 21.02 34.53
C LYS A 693 3.88 20.04 35.11
N GLU A 694 4.44 19.14 34.31
CA GLU A 694 5.44 18.17 34.78
C GLU A 694 6.76 18.87 35.17
N ARG A 695 7.14 19.91 34.43
CA ARG A 695 8.35 20.69 34.71
C ARG A 695 8.08 21.87 35.64
N THR A 696 8.62 21.78 36.85
CA THR A 696 8.47 22.79 37.90
C THR A 696 9.46 23.95 37.76
N ALA A 697 9.22 25.03 38.51
CA ALA A 697 10.08 26.22 38.50
C ALA A 697 11.52 25.92 38.96
N ASP A 698 12.49 26.64 38.38
CA ASP A 698 13.90 26.57 38.73
C ASP A 698 14.53 27.98 38.78
N ASP A 699 15.81 28.08 39.16
CA ASP A 699 16.54 29.35 39.25
C ASP A 699 16.66 30.10 37.92
N SER A 700 16.47 29.40 36.79
CA SER A 700 16.54 29.94 35.44
C SER A 700 15.18 30.37 34.88
N ASN A 701 14.08 29.90 35.50
CA ASN A 701 12.70 30.28 35.25
C ASN A 701 11.84 30.14 36.54
N PRO A 702 11.88 31.15 37.43
CA PRO A 702 11.29 31.06 38.78
C PRO A 702 9.76 30.94 38.82
N LYS A 703 9.09 31.19 37.68
CA LYS A 703 7.63 31.16 37.55
C LYS A 703 7.13 29.87 36.85
N GLY A 704 7.99 28.87 36.66
CA GLY A 704 7.60 27.58 36.08
C GLY A 704 7.53 27.58 34.55
N TYR A 705 7.32 26.40 34.00
CA TYR A 705 7.33 26.15 32.55
C TYR A 705 5.93 25.84 32.02
N TYR A 706 5.71 26.19 30.75
CA TYR A 706 4.45 25.97 30.02
C TYR A 706 4.63 24.94 28.91
N GLU A 707 5.56 24.00 29.09
CA GLU A 707 5.77 22.92 28.15
C GLU A 707 4.69 21.84 28.32
N HIS A 708 4.42 21.09 27.25
CA HIS A 708 3.63 19.88 27.29
C HIS A 708 4.39 18.79 26.52
N GLU A 709 4.57 17.60 27.08
CA GLU A 709 5.40 16.53 26.50
C GLU A 709 4.94 16.16 25.08
N ALA A 710 3.63 16.05 24.85
CA ALA A 710 3.05 15.78 23.54
C ALA A 710 3.51 16.75 22.42
N VAL A 711 3.83 18.01 22.75
CA VAL A 711 4.30 19.00 21.76
C VAL A 711 5.68 18.64 21.21
N LYS A 712 6.55 18.02 22.02
CA LYS A 712 7.93 17.70 21.61
C LYS A 712 7.99 16.73 20.43
N ASN A 713 6.93 15.95 20.23
CA ASN A 713 6.82 14.97 19.16
C ASN A 713 5.82 15.37 18.06
N LEU A 714 5.52 16.67 17.91
CA LEU A 714 4.54 17.17 16.93
C LEU A 714 4.80 16.67 15.49
N GLN A 715 6.07 16.50 15.12
CA GLN A 715 6.49 15.98 13.81
C GLN A 715 6.01 14.54 13.52
N HIS A 716 5.68 13.75 14.55
CA HIS A 716 5.23 12.36 14.40
C HIS A 716 3.85 12.10 15.03
N ASN A 717 3.40 12.94 15.97
CA ASN A 717 2.11 12.78 16.65
C ASN A 717 1.43 14.13 16.88
N ASN A 718 0.29 14.31 16.23
CA ASN A 718 -0.55 15.51 16.30
C ASN A 718 -1.96 15.22 16.86
N LYS A 719 -2.19 14.01 17.41
CA LYS A 719 -3.51 13.57 17.92
C LYS A 719 -4.04 14.41 19.09
N TRP A 720 -3.17 15.15 19.78
CA TRP A 720 -3.50 16.02 20.92
C TRP A 720 -4.05 17.40 20.50
N LEU A 721 -3.87 17.82 19.25
CA LEU A 721 -4.32 19.14 18.79
C LEU A 721 -5.82 19.43 19.01
N PRO A 722 -6.76 18.47 18.91
CA PRO A 722 -8.16 18.71 19.27
C PRO A 722 -8.33 19.21 20.72
N GLU A 723 -7.50 18.75 21.65
CA GLU A 723 -7.56 19.15 23.07
C GLU A 723 -6.96 20.54 23.34
N ALA A 724 -6.16 21.03 22.40
CA ALA A 724 -5.57 22.36 22.41
C ALA A 724 -6.48 23.44 21.77
N LYS A 725 -7.61 23.04 21.16
CA LYS A 725 -8.57 23.98 20.57
C LYS A 725 -9.09 24.96 21.63
N GLY A 726 -9.02 26.25 21.31
CA GLY A 726 -9.43 27.34 22.21
C GLY A 726 -8.47 27.60 23.38
N LYS A 727 -7.32 26.91 23.44
CA LYS A 727 -6.26 27.11 24.44
C LYS A 727 -5.04 27.75 23.80
N VAL A 728 -4.14 28.26 24.64
CA VAL A 728 -2.83 28.76 24.23
C VAL A 728 -1.78 27.67 24.41
N VAL A 729 -1.06 27.34 23.33
CA VAL A 729 -0.01 26.32 23.35
C VAL A 729 1.35 26.95 23.10
N LYS A 730 2.36 26.51 23.86
CA LYS A 730 3.75 26.90 23.60
C LYS A 730 4.42 25.89 22.67
N ILE A 731 4.82 26.34 21.48
CA ILE A 731 5.51 25.50 20.48
C ILE A 731 6.82 26.19 20.08
N ILE A 732 7.93 25.46 20.05
CA ILE A 732 9.22 26.04 19.64
C ILE A 732 9.27 26.32 18.13
N ALA A 733 10.07 27.29 17.71
CA ALA A 733 10.16 27.73 16.31
C ALA A 733 10.42 26.57 15.33
N GLN A 734 11.26 25.59 15.71
CA GLN A 734 11.62 24.45 14.88
C GLN A 734 10.43 23.52 14.55
N LEU A 735 9.36 23.57 15.35
CA LEU A 735 8.22 22.66 15.20
C LEU A 735 7.02 23.28 14.49
N LEU A 736 7.04 24.59 14.21
CA LEU A 736 5.89 25.28 13.61
C LEU A 736 5.51 24.72 12.24
N SER A 737 6.48 24.38 11.40
CA SER A 737 6.24 23.83 10.06
C SER A 737 5.62 22.43 10.05
N HIS A 738 5.51 21.77 11.21
CA HIS A 738 4.86 20.46 11.36
C HIS A 738 3.38 20.56 11.78
N LEU A 739 2.83 21.77 11.92
CA LEU A 739 1.42 21.97 12.23
C LEU A 739 0.53 21.53 11.06
N PRO A 740 -0.51 20.71 11.30
CA PRO A 740 -1.42 20.28 10.24
C PRO A 740 -2.34 21.44 9.83
N ALA A 741 -2.61 21.59 8.53
CA ALA A 741 -3.39 22.74 8.07
C ALA A 741 -4.92 22.65 8.27
N ASN A 742 -5.40 21.68 9.06
CA ASN A 742 -6.82 21.54 9.38
C ASN A 742 -7.25 22.36 10.62
N TYR A 743 -6.38 23.25 11.11
CA TYR A 743 -6.70 24.27 12.10
C TYR A 743 -6.23 25.64 11.61
N HIS A 744 -6.90 26.68 12.10
CA HIS A 744 -6.43 28.06 12.02
C HIS A 744 -5.50 28.34 13.20
N TYR A 745 -4.36 28.97 12.94
CA TYR A 745 -3.33 29.22 13.94
C TYR A 745 -3.10 30.72 14.10
N GLN A 746 -3.21 31.21 15.32
CA GLN A 746 -2.81 32.57 15.68
C GLN A 746 -1.49 32.50 16.44
N VAL A 747 -0.39 32.81 15.77
CA VAL A 747 0.97 32.65 16.28
C VAL A 747 1.52 33.99 16.79
N ILE A 748 1.83 34.04 18.08
CA ILE A 748 2.57 35.14 18.70
C ILE A 748 4.03 34.70 18.77
N PHE A 749 4.86 35.23 17.87
CA PHE A 749 6.26 34.87 17.76
C PHE A 749 7.15 35.87 18.51
N MET A 750 7.87 35.38 19.53
CA MET A 750 8.80 36.15 20.33
C MET A 750 10.16 36.23 19.65
N GLU A 751 10.55 37.43 19.23
CA GLU A 751 11.87 37.73 18.66
C GLU A 751 12.81 38.26 19.73
N ARG A 752 14.00 37.68 19.80
CA ARG A 752 15.10 38.18 20.62
C ARG A 752 16.39 38.04 19.83
N ASP A 753 17.29 39.00 20.00
CA ASP A 753 18.60 38.98 19.34
C ASP A 753 19.28 37.62 19.58
N VAL A 754 19.73 36.97 18.50
CA VAL A 754 20.28 35.62 18.53
C VAL A 754 21.49 35.53 19.46
N LEU A 755 22.30 36.60 19.56
CA LEU A 755 23.43 36.64 20.48
C LEU A 755 22.97 36.68 21.94
N GLU A 756 21.91 37.42 22.25
CA GLU A 756 21.32 37.41 23.60
C GLU A 756 20.71 36.05 23.96
N VAL A 757 20.09 35.37 22.99
CA VAL A 757 19.53 34.03 23.15
C VAL A 757 20.64 33.04 23.52
N ILE A 758 21.73 33.02 22.74
CA ILE A 758 22.87 32.12 22.96
C ILE A 758 23.55 32.42 24.30
N ALA A 759 23.81 33.70 24.60
CA ALA A 759 24.41 34.09 25.88
C ALA A 759 23.53 33.68 27.08
N SER A 760 22.20 33.84 26.96
CA SER A 760 21.28 33.36 27.99
C SER A 760 21.29 31.84 28.12
N GLN A 761 21.46 31.09 27.03
CA GLN A 761 21.51 29.63 27.03
C GLN A 761 22.81 29.11 27.64
N GLN A 762 23.95 29.72 27.33
CA GLN A 762 25.26 29.35 27.90
C GLN A 762 25.27 29.54 29.42
N LYS A 763 24.79 30.69 29.92
CA LYS A 763 24.70 30.94 31.37
C LYS A 763 23.79 29.97 32.11
N MET A 764 22.71 29.52 31.47
CA MET A 764 21.83 28.49 32.01
C MET A 764 22.59 27.16 32.13
N LEU A 765 23.29 26.73 31.07
CA LEU A 765 24.06 25.49 31.06
C LEU A 765 25.18 25.49 32.11
N VAL A 766 25.85 26.63 32.33
CA VAL A 766 26.85 26.79 33.40
C VAL A 766 26.22 26.62 34.78
N ARG A 767 25.03 27.21 35.02
CA ARG A 767 24.29 27.03 36.29
C ARG A 767 23.83 25.59 36.50
N ASP A 768 23.49 24.90 35.43
CA ASP A 768 23.12 23.47 35.44
C ASP A 768 24.35 22.54 35.54
N GLY A 769 25.54 23.09 35.82
CA GLY A 769 26.78 22.32 36.04
C GLY A 769 27.44 21.77 34.77
N LYS A 770 27.02 22.20 33.57
CA LYS A 770 27.62 21.76 32.31
C LYS A 770 28.82 22.63 31.95
N ARG A 771 29.88 22.01 31.42
CA ARG A 771 31.06 22.72 30.91
C ARG A 771 30.70 23.44 29.61
N VAL A 772 30.80 24.76 29.62
CA VAL A 772 30.62 25.62 28.44
C VAL A 772 31.86 26.49 28.30
N ASN A 773 32.41 26.61 27.10
CA ASN A 773 33.51 27.53 26.84
C ASN A 773 32.94 28.95 26.69
N GLU A 774 33.03 29.77 27.75
CA GLU A 774 32.47 31.13 27.80
C GLU A 774 33.08 32.08 26.76
N ASP A 775 34.29 31.77 26.26
CA ASP A 775 35.03 32.62 25.33
C ASP A 775 34.78 32.30 23.84
N THR A 776 34.00 31.25 23.51
CA THR A 776 33.78 30.85 22.11
C THR A 776 32.32 30.97 21.71
N LEU A 777 32.00 32.01 20.92
CA LEU A 777 30.72 32.11 20.23
C LEU A 777 30.67 31.05 19.12
N GLN A 778 29.71 30.13 19.18
CA GLN A 778 29.53 29.11 18.15
C GLN A 778 28.85 29.73 16.93
N LEU A 779 29.63 30.21 15.96
CA LEU A 779 29.13 30.75 14.68
C LEU A 779 28.12 29.81 14.00
N GLN A 780 28.30 28.49 14.15
CA GLN A 780 27.36 27.47 13.68
C GLN A 780 25.96 27.61 14.31
N LEU A 781 25.88 27.83 15.63
CA LEU A 781 24.61 27.97 16.35
C LEU A 781 23.92 29.29 16.01
N VAL A 782 24.68 30.37 15.83
CA VAL A 782 24.17 31.66 15.33
C VAL A 782 23.50 31.46 13.97
N ASN A 783 24.23 30.88 13.01
CA ASN A 783 23.70 30.62 11.67
C ASN A 783 22.46 29.72 11.70
N GLN A 784 22.47 28.67 12.51
CA GLN A 784 21.33 27.75 12.64
C GLN A 784 20.08 28.47 13.17
N TYR A 785 20.22 29.29 14.21
CA TYR A 785 19.09 30.03 14.78
C TYR A 785 18.57 31.11 13.85
N THR A 786 19.46 31.84 13.16
CA THR A 786 19.05 32.81 12.12
C THR A 786 18.27 32.12 11.00
N GLN A 787 18.81 31.04 10.43
CA GLN A 787 18.12 30.25 9.40
C GLN A 787 16.78 29.69 9.89
N THR A 788 16.68 29.31 11.17
CA THR A 788 15.40 28.84 11.74
C THR A 788 14.36 29.94 11.71
N VAL A 789 14.71 31.16 12.14
CA VAL A 789 13.79 32.30 12.14
C VAL A 789 13.38 32.68 10.72
N ASP A 790 14.32 32.70 9.78
CA ASP A 790 14.04 33.01 8.37
C ASP A 790 13.07 31.99 7.76
N LYS A 791 13.29 30.70 8.03
CA LYS A 791 12.38 29.62 7.60
C LYS A 791 10.98 29.74 8.21
N VAL A 792 10.85 30.19 9.47
CA VAL A 792 9.52 30.42 10.07
C VAL A 792 8.81 31.57 9.37
N LYS A 793 9.52 32.64 9.02
CA LYS A 793 8.94 33.79 8.28
C LYS A 793 8.44 33.35 6.92
N GLU A 794 9.29 32.68 6.15
CA GLU A 794 8.92 32.13 4.84
C GLU A 794 7.78 31.11 4.95
N TRP A 795 7.80 30.23 5.95
CA TRP A 795 6.71 29.28 6.17
C TRP A 795 5.39 29.98 6.43
N ALA A 796 5.36 30.96 7.34
CA ALA A 796 4.12 31.64 7.73
C ALA A 796 3.54 32.48 6.58
N GLU A 797 4.38 33.15 5.78
CA GLU A 797 3.94 33.86 4.57
C GLU A 797 3.23 32.94 3.56
N ASN A 798 3.61 31.66 3.56
CA ASN A 798 3.05 30.64 2.68
C ASN A 798 1.94 29.79 3.35
N GLN A 799 1.41 30.17 4.53
CA GLN A 799 0.32 29.42 5.18
C GLN A 799 -0.96 30.28 5.33
N PRO A 800 -2.02 30.05 4.54
CA PRO A 800 -3.26 30.84 4.61
C PRO A 800 -4.10 30.58 5.87
N ASN A 801 -3.80 29.50 6.62
CA ASN A 801 -4.40 29.21 7.91
C ASN A 801 -3.56 29.69 9.09
N VAL A 802 -2.49 30.47 8.88
CA VAL A 802 -1.62 30.98 9.94
C VAL A 802 -1.60 32.49 9.91
N ASP A 803 -2.13 33.10 10.97
CA ASP A 803 -1.88 34.50 11.28
C ASP A 803 -0.68 34.56 12.23
N ILE A 804 0.30 35.43 11.97
CA ILE A 804 1.49 35.56 12.82
C ILE A 804 1.79 37.03 13.13
N ILE A 805 2.11 37.32 14.40
CA ILE A 805 2.71 38.58 14.81
C ILE A 805 4.09 38.35 15.40
N PHE A 806 5.02 39.23 15.06
CA PHE A 806 6.38 39.22 15.61
C PHE A 806 6.53 40.28 16.70
N LEU A 807 6.94 39.87 17.90
CA LEU A 807 7.10 40.73 19.05
C LEU A 807 8.52 40.68 19.59
N SER A 808 9.20 41.83 19.58
CA SER A 808 10.51 41.98 20.21
C SER A 808 10.42 41.81 21.72
N HIS A 809 11.17 40.85 22.26
CA HIS A 809 11.34 40.63 23.69
C HIS A 809 11.72 41.90 24.44
N GLN A 810 12.66 42.68 23.89
CA GLN A 810 13.13 43.92 24.51
C GLN A 810 12.00 44.94 24.64
N GLU A 811 11.14 45.03 23.63
CA GLU A 811 10.01 45.95 23.63
C GLU A 811 8.87 45.50 24.54
N VAL A 812 8.64 44.19 24.66
CA VAL A 812 7.67 43.65 25.65
C VAL A 812 8.12 43.99 27.07
N VAL A 813 9.43 43.95 27.36
CA VAL A 813 9.97 44.33 28.68
C VAL A 813 9.92 45.84 28.92
N LYS A 814 10.27 46.66 27.92
CA LYS A 814 10.28 48.13 28.06
C LYS A 814 8.87 48.71 28.13
N ASN A 815 8.00 48.26 27.23
CA ASN A 815 6.68 48.84 26.96
C ASN A 815 5.58 47.77 27.06
N PRO A 816 5.43 47.07 28.20
CA PRO A 816 4.55 45.91 28.33
C PRO A 816 3.07 46.22 28.05
N PHE A 817 2.60 47.42 28.41
CA PHE A 817 1.23 47.85 28.14
C PHE A 817 0.94 47.99 26.64
N LEU A 818 1.81 48.67 25.89
CA LEU A 818 1.64 48.82 24.43
C LEU A 818 1.71 47.47 23.71
N LYS A 819 2.59 46.57 24.15
CA LYS A 819 2.67 45.24 23.55
C LYS A 819 1.49 44.35 23.93
N ALA A 820 0.96 44.48 25.15
CA ALA A 820 -0.28 43.82 25.54
C ALA A 820 -1.49 44.31 24.70
N MET A 821 -1.54 45.59 24.32
CA MET A 821 -2.57 46.09 23.39
C MET A 821 -2.47 45.44 22.01
N LEU A 822 -1.26 45.32 21.45
CA LEU A 822 -1.05 44.66 20.14
C LEU A 822 -1.45 43.17 20.18
N VAL A 823 -1.11 42.48 21.27
CA VAL A 823 -1.53 41.08 21.47
C VAL A 823 -3.05 40.97 21.60
N ASN A 824 -3.69 41.90 22.31
CA ASN A 824 -5.14 41.93 22.43
C ASN A 824 -5.82 42.08 21.06
N ASP A 825 -5.37 43.07 20.29
CA ASP A 825 -5.89 43.37 18.95
C ASP A 825 -5.74 42.19 17.99
N PHE A 826 -4.59 41.50 18.04
CA PHE A 826 -4.32 40.33 17.22
C PHE A 826 -5.22 39.11 17.52
N LEU A 827 -5.59 38.89 18.79
CA LEU A 827 -6.32 37.68 19.19
C LEU A 827 -7.85 37.85 19.09
N SER A 828 -8.41 38.86 19.76
CA SER A 828 -9.87 39.03 19.86
C SER A 828 -10.36 40.43 20.23
N GLY A 829 -9.47 41.32 20.68
CA GLY A 829 -9.79 42.66 21.16
C GLY A 829 -10.43 42.72 22.55
N GLN A 830 -10.65 41.58 23.22
CA GLN A 830 -11.42 41.49 24.48
C GLN A 830 -10.59 41.13 25.73
N LEU A 831 -9.27 41.00 25.61
CA LEU A 831 -8.38 40.62 26.70
C LEU A 831 -8.07 41.81 27.64
N PRO A 832 -7.97 41.58 28.96
CA PRO A 832 -7.66 42.63 29.93
C PRO A 832 -6.17 43.04 29.85
N VAL A 833 -5.89 44.09 29.07
CA VAL A 833 -4.55 44.60 28.75
C VAL A 833 -3.72 44.91 30.00
N GLU A 834 -4.33 45.51 31.03
CA GLU A 834 -3.64 45.86 32.28
C GLU A 834 -3.09 44.64 33.00
N LYS A 835 -3.86 43.53 33.02
CA LYS A 835 -3.44 42.28 33.65
C LYS A 835 -2.28 41.65 32.91
N MET A 836 -2.36 41.59 31.57
CA MET A 836 -1.25 41.10 30.74
C MET A 836 0.02 41.89 30.98
N ALA A 837 -0.07 43.23 30.98
CA ALA A 837 1.08 44.10 31.18
C ALA A 837 1.74 43.91 32.56
N SER A 838 0.93 43.67 33.60
CA SER A 838 1.40 43.46 34.97
C SER A 838 2.17 42.15 35.19
N ALA A 839 2.03 41.17 34.29
CA ALA A 839 2.72 39.88 34.38
C ALA A 839 4.23 39.98 34.07
N VAL A 840 4.65 41.04 33.37
CA VAL A 840 6.04 41.24 32.92
C VAL A 840 6.95 41.68 34.06
N ASP A 841 7.91 40.80 34.42
CA ASP A 841 8.94 41.12 35.42
C ASP A 841 10.23 41.61 34.74
N LYS A 842 10.51 42.91 34.87
CA LYS A 842 11.68 43.55 34.28
C LYS A 842 13.02 43.05 34.85
N ASN A 843 13.01 42.47 36.06
CA ASN A 843 14.22 41.96 36.72
C ASN A 843 14.72 40.62 36.13
N LEU A 844 13.92 39.98 35.28
CA LEU A 844 14.29 38.76 34.58
C LEU A 844 15.05 39.02 33.26
N TYR A 845 15.11 40.27 32.79
CA TYR A 845 15.90 40.66 31.60
C TYR A 845 17.36 41.01 31.94
N ARG A 846 18.17 39.98 32.19
CA ARG A 846 19.53 40.10 32.76
C ARG A 846 20.67 40.17 31.73
N GLU A 847 20.47 39.57 30.56
CA GLU A 847 21.47 39.42 29.48
C GLU A 847 21.11 40.32 28.29
N LYS A 848 21.81 41.45 28.17
CA LYS A 848 21.52 42.53 27.20
C LYS A 848 22.65 42.69 26.20
N LYS A 849 22.29 43.02 24.96
CA LYS A 849 23.21 43.30 23.85
C LYS A 849 24.32 44.32 24.17
N GLU A 850 24.02 45.29 25.04
CA GLU A 850 24.96 46.35 25.49
C GLU A 850 26.20 45.83 26.26
N LYS A 851 26.22 44.54 26.64
CA LYS A 851 27.39 43.89 27.28
C LYS A 851 28.38 43.25 26.30
N PHE A 852 28.11 43.30 24.99
CA PHE A 852 28.90 42.65 23.95
C PHE A 852 29.54 43.69 23.00
N ASN A 853 30.87 43.66 22.85
CA ASN A 853 31.55 44.49 21.85
C ASN A 853 31.33 43.93 20.44
N HIS A 854 31.61 44.73 19.39
CA HIS A 854 31.46 44.35 17.97
C HIS A 854 32.21 43.06 17.55
N SER A 855 33.05 42.49 18.42
CA SER A 855 33.74 41.20 18.27
C SER A 855 33.06 40.01 18.96
N GLY A 856 31.91 40.18 19.62
CA GLY A 856 31.19 39.09 20.31
C GLY A 856 31.81 38.62 21.64
N THR A 857 32.75 39.38 22.21
CA THR A 857 33.35 39.11 23.52
C THR A 857 32.71 39.97 24.62
N PHE A 858 32.64 39.44 25.85
CA PHE A 858 32.16 40.18 27.03
C PHE A 858 33.00 41.44 27.25
N ALA A 859 32.35 42.60 27.35
CA ALA A 859 33.03 43.81 27.79
C ALA A 859 33.54 43.58 29.22
N LYS A 860 34.87 43.61 29.40
CA LYS A 860 35.49 43.59 30.74
C LYS A 860 35.05 44.86 31.47
N GLY A 861 34.31 44.70 32.57
CA GLY A 861 34.08 45.73 33.56
C GLY A 861 35.30 45.93 34.46
#